data_AF-A0AAD4HP49-F1
#
_entry.id   AF-A0AAD4HP49-F1
#
_cell.length_a   1.000
_cell.length_b   1.000
_cell.length_c   1.000
_cell.angle_alpha   90.00
_cell.angle_beta   90.00
_cell.angle_gamma   90.00
#
_symmetry.space_group_name_H-M   'P 1'
#
loop_
_entity.id
_entity.type
_entity.pdbx_description
1 polymer ?
#
loop_
_entity_poly.entity_id
_entity_poly.type
_entity_poly.pdbx_seq_one_letter_code
_entity_poly.pdbx_strand_id
1 'polypeptide(L)'
;MDALKAVFEAKKAEGIPALVTFVTAGYPRTQDTVPILLAMQAGGADIIELGVPFSDPIADGPAIQETNTVALKNDIEYVTVLGMLREARSQGLKAPVLLMGYYNPMLAYGEDKAIQDAREAGANGFIMVDLPPEEAINFRDKCAKADLSYVPLIAPSTSLHRIQFLSSIADSFIYVVSKMGTTGSSILGKMNAALPDIIARIREYTAVPLAVGFGVATRAHFDVVADAGADGVVVGSRLVTIIKEAPLDSIPQTVENYCLEISLKDKPTRTRSLPTSKTSTPSNGALEPPSVALLPARFGQFGGQYVPEALFDCLVELEEAHNSAVNDPKFWEEFQSYYGYMNRPSKFYFAESLTKHAGGAQIWLKREDLNHTGSHKINNAIGQILLARRIGKTRIIAETGAGQHGVATATVCARFNMECVIYMGAEDVRRQALNVFRMNMLGAKVIPVESGSRTLKDAVNEAMRDWVTNLSTTHYLVGSCIGPHPFPTIVRDFQKVIGQEIKAQLKEAKGKLPDVIVACVGGGSNAIGTFYDFIPDKNVRLVGVEAGGEGLDGDRHSATLTKGKPGVLHGVRTYILQSKAGQIIETHSVSAGLDYPGVGPEHSWLKDSGRAEYAVATDEQALRGFRLCTQLEGIIPALESSHAIWEGVRLAKTLSKDTDLVICLSGRGDKDVEQISELLPGKWAEKLDWHI
;
A
#
# COMPACT_ATOMS: atom_id res chain seq x y z
N MET A 1 -22.27 -7.69 20.14
CA MET A 1 -22.75 -6.43 19.51
C MET A 1 -23.51 -5.56 20.52
N ASP A 2 -24.41 -6.14 21.30
CA ASP A 2 -25.31 -5.42 22.21
C ASP A 2 -24.61 -4.58 23.27
N ALA A 3 -23.45 -5.03 23.76
CA ALA A 3 -22.68 -4.27 24.74
C ALA A 3 -22.27 -2.88 24.24
N LEU A 4 -21.96 -2.73 22.95
CA LEU A 4 -21.62 -1.43 22.35
C LEU A 4 -22.87 -0.54 22.24
N LYS A 5 -24.01 -1.10 21.84
CA LYS A 5 -25.28 -0.37 21.75
C LYS A 5 -25.72 0.13 23.13
N ALA A 6 -25.63 -0.72 24.14
CA ALA A 6 -25.96 -0.39 25.52
C ALA A 6 -25.11 0.78 26.06
N VAL A 7 -23.83 0.87 25.71
CA VAL A 7 -22.98 2.01 26.07
C VAL A 7 -23.55 3.32 25.51
N PHE A 8 -23.83 3.37 24.20
CA PHE A 8 -24.36 4.59 23.59
C PHE A 8 -25.77 4.94 24.07
N GLU A 9 -26.62 3.95 24.33
CA GLU A 9 -27.95 4.16 24.92
C GLU A 9 -27.87 4.76 26.33
N ALA A 10 -27.00 4.23 27.19
CA ALA A 10 -26.78 4.75 28.53
C ALA A 10 -26.25 6.19 28.51
N LYS A 11 -25.22 6.45 27.69
CA LYS A 11 -24.62 7.79 27.56
C LYS A 11 -25.59 8.81 26.99
N LYS A 12 -26.41 8.40 26.03
CA LYS A 12 -27.49 9.23 25.50
C LYS A 12 -28.53 9.58 26.57
N ALA A 13 -28.89 8.63 27.44
CA ALA A 13 -29.80 8.90 28.56
C ALA A 13 -29.22 9.88 29.60
N GLU A 14 -27.91 9.85 29.80
CA GLU A 14 -27.17 10.80 30.65
C GLU A 14 -26.93 12.16 29.97
N GLY A 15 -27.14 12.26 28.66
CA GLY A 15 -26.92 13.48 27.88
C GLY A 15 -25.44 13.85 27.70
N ILE A 16 -24.55 12.85 27.77
CA ILE A 16 -23.10 12.99 27.58
C ILE A 16 -22.61 12.04 26.47
N PRO A 17 -21.50 12.35 25.77
CA PRO A 17 -20.92 11.42 24.79
C PRO A 17 -20.15 10.28 25.48
N ALA A 18 -20.03 9.15 24.80
CA ALA A 18 -19.14 8.04 25.21
C ALA A 18 -17.66 8.41 25.01
N LEU A 19 -16.79 8.02 25.95
CA LEU A 19 -15.34 8.08 25.77
C LEU A 19 -14.83 6.78 25.15
N VAL A 20 -14.23 6.88 23.96
CA VAL A 20 -13.54 5.77 23.29
C VAL A 20 -12.04 5.98 23.37
N THR A 21 -11.28 5.00 23.86
CA THR A 21 -9.82 5.10 24.05
C THR A 21 -9.08 4.07 23.23
N PHE A 22 -7.84 4.36 22.80
CA PHE A 22 -7.02 3.43 22.03
C PHE A 22 -5.67 3.11 22.70
N VAL A 23 -5.24 1.85 22.60
CA VAL A 23 -3.86 1.41 22.90
C VAL A 23 -3.43 0.28 21.96
N THR A 24 -2.19 0.31 21.48
CA THR A 24 -1.59 -0.83 20.76
C THR A 24 -1.19 -1.93 21.75
N ALA A 25 -1.68 -3.15 21.54
CA ALA A 25 -1.29 -4.30 22.35
C ALA A 25 0.23 -4.51 22.31
N GLY A 26 0.84 -4.77 23.45
CA GLY A 26 2.29 -4.95 23.59
C GLY A 26 3.10 -3.70 23.84
N TYR A 27 2.47 -2.52 23.86
CA TYR A 27 3.17 -1.26 24.02
C TYR A 27 3.01 -0.69 25.45
N PRO A 28 4.10 -0.22 26.09
CA PRO A 28 5.50 -0.27 25.64
C PRO A 28 6.15 -1.63 25.86
N ARG A 29 5.63 -2.44 26.80
CA ARG A 29 6.06 -3.81 27.06
C ARG A 29 4.85 -4.74 27.03
N THR A 30 5.07 -6.02 26.73
CA THR A 30 4.04 -7.07 26.69
C THR A 30 3.14 -7.05 27.93
N GLN A 31 3.73 -6.99 29.13
CA GLN A 31 3.01 -7.02 30.41
C GLN A 31 2.18 -5.77 30.72
N ASP A 32 2.39 -4.66 30.02
CA ASP A 32 1.72 -3.39 30.34
C ASP A 32 0.30 -3.34 29.77
N THR A 33 -0.02 -4.15 28.77
CA THR A 33 -1.31 -4.10 28.05
C THR A 33 -2.50 -4.29 28.98
N VAL A 34 -2.49 -5.36 29.78
CA VAL A 34 -3.62 -5.69 30.68
C VAL A 34 -3.83 -4.61 31.75
N PRO A 35 -2.79 -4.17 32.50
CA PRO A 35 -2.92 -3.03 33.41
C PRO A 35 -3.42 -1.75 32.74
N ILE A 36 -2.97 -1.44 31.52
CA ILE A 36 -3.44 -0.25 30.78
C ILE A 36 -4.93 -0.36 30.45
N LEU A 37 -5.42 -1.51 29.98
CA LEU A 37 -6.85 -1.72 29.69
C LEU A 37 -7.71 -1.51 30.94
N LEU A 38 -7.28 -2.05 32.09
CA LEU A 38 -7.97 -1.88 33.36
C LEU A 38 -7.93 -0.42 33.83
N ALA A 39 -6.80 0.27 33.67
CA ALA A 39 -6.65 1.69 33.98
C ALA A 39 -7.54 2.60 33.12
N MET A 40 -7.65 2.32 31.82
CA MET A 40 -8.57 3.04 30.93
C MET A 40 -10.02 2.92 31.43
N GLN A 41 -10.45 1.69 31.75
CA GLN A 41 -11.78 1.46 32.34
C GLN A 41 -11.95 2.18 33.69
N ALA A 42 -10.95 2.07 34.58
CA ALA A 42 -10.97 2.74 35.88
C ALA A 42 -11.13 4.26 35.71
N GLY A 43 -10.45 4.83 34.72
CA GLY A 43 -10.55 6.24 34.36
C GLY A 43 -11.82 6.65 33.61
N GLY A 44 -12.73 5.71 33.31
CA GLY A 44 -14.02 6.00 32.70
C GLY A 44 -14.05 5.89 31.17
N ALA A 45 -13.13 5.14 30.56
CA ALA A 45 -13.30 4.70 29.18
C ALA A 45 -14.55 3.82 29.05
N ASP A 46 -15.42 4.18 28.12
CA ASP A 46 -16.68 3.49 27.86
C ASP A 46 -16.51 2.39 26.81
N ILE A 47 -15.61 2.60 25.83
CA ILE A 47 -15.22 1.63 24.80
C ILE A 47 -13.69 1.70 24.66
N ILE A 48 -13.04 0.55 24.47
CA ILE A 48 -11.59 0.49 24.26
C ILE A 48 -11.28 -0.13 22.90
N GLU A 49 -10.46 0.55 22.11
CA GLU A 49 -9.86 0.05 20.88
C GLU A 49 -8.50 -0.56 21.24
N LEU A 50 -8.40 -1.89 21.09
CA LEU A 50 -7.16 -2.63 21.27
C LEU A 50 -6.52 -2.84 19.90
N GLY A 51 -5.44 -2.11 19.65
CA GLY A 51 -4.68 -2.14 18.40
C GLY A 51 -3.96 -3.48 18.22
N VAL A 52 -4.26 -4.17 17.13
CA VAL A 52 -3.52 -5.33 16.64
C VAL A 52 -2.35 -4.80 15.80
N PRO A 53 -1.09 -5.06 16.19
CA PRO A 53 0.04 -4.49 15.49
C PRO A 53 0.21 -5.09 14.08
N PHE A 54 0.57 -4.22 13.15
CA PHE A 54 0.89 -4.59 11.77
C PHE A 54 2.16 -3.89 11.32
N SER A 55 2.99 -4.59 10.55
CA SER A 55 4.31 -4.13 10.10
C SER A 55 4.26 -3.09 8.99
N ASP A 56 3.11 -2.94 8.33
CA ASP A 56 2.96 -2.06 7.18
C ASP A 56 1.64 -1.24 7.20
N PRO A 57 1.41 -0.46 8.26
CA PRO A 57 0.16 0.26 8.40
C PRO A 57 0.14 1.49 7.48
N ILE A 58 -0.86 1.63 6.62
CA ILE A 58 -0.98 2.76 5.67
C ILE A 58 -1.79 3.97 6.20
N ALA A 59 -2.65 3.77 7.20
CA ALA A 59 -3.50 4.82 7.79
C ALA A 59 -2.86 5.52 9.01
N ASP A 60 -1.89 4.87 9.66
CA ASP A 60 -1.71 5.01 11.11
C ASP A 60 -1.08 6.29 11.65
N GLY A 61 -0.49 7.21 10.93
CA GLY A 61 0.27 8.31 11.55
C GLY A 61 1.55 7.88 12.30
N PRO A 62 2.49 8.80 12.59
CA PRO A 62 3.80 8.42 13.13
C PRO A 62 3.75 7.82 14.54
N ALA A 63 2.87 8.33 15.41
CA ALA A 63 2.79 7.88 16.81
C ALA A 63 2.36 6.42 16.93
N ILE A 64 1.33 5.99 16.19
CA ILE A 64 0.84 4.60 16.23
C ILE A 64 1.78 3.66 15.45
N GLN A 65 2.44 4.13 14.39
CA GLN A 65 3.49 3.34 13.74
C GLN A 65 4.62 2.95 14.69
N GLU A 66 5.03 3.89 15.54
CA GLU A 66 6.06 3.63 16.55
C GLU A 66 5.60 2.54 17.53
N THR A 67 4.36 2.59 18.00
CA THR A 67 3.83 1.57 18.92
C THR A 67 3.70 0.21 18.26
N ASN A 68 3.28 0.14 16.99
CA ASN A 68 3.27 -1.11 16.22
C ASN A 68 4.67 -1.69 16.08
N THR A 69 5.68 -0.85 15.78
CA THR A 69 7.08 -1.28 15.67
C THR A 69 7.60 -1.88 16.97
N VAL A 70 7.30 -1.23 18.11
CA VAL A 70 7.68 -1.75 19.44
C VAL A 70 6.93 -3.03 19.78
N ALA A 71 5.62 -3.09 19.52
CA ALA A 71 4.81 -4.28 19.76
C ALA A 71 5.29 -5.49 18.94
N LEU A 72 5.66 -5.30 17.67
CA LEU A 72 6.20 -6.37 16.84
C LEU A 72 7.58 -6.85 17.32
N LYS A 73 8.43 -5.95 17.83
CA LYS A 73 9.70 -6.33 18.50
C LYS A 73 9.48 -7.11 19.80
N ASN A 74 8.31 -6.95 20.42
CA ASN A 74 7.87 -7.71 21.58
C ASN A 74 7.13 -9.00 21.19
N ASP A 75 7.23 -9.44 19.93
CA ASP A 75 6.58 -10.64 19.37
C ASP A 75 5.05 -10.65 19.55
N ILE A 76 4.42 -9.47 19.50
CA ILE A 76 2.96 -9.39 19.58
C ILE A 76 2.34 -9.67 18.22
N GLU A 77 1.59 -10.75 18.17
CA GLU A 77 0.78 -11.17 17.04
C GLU A 77 -0.70 -11.24 17.44
N TYR A 78 -1.58 -11.43 16.45
CA TYR A 78 -3.03 -11.51 16.67
C TYR A 78 -3.42 -12.46 17.81
N VAL A 79 -2.84 -13.66 17.85
CA VAL A 79 -3.10 -14.65 18.91
C VAL A 79 -2.71 -14.16 20.30
N THR A 80 -1.60 -13.42 20.41
CA THR A 80 -1.11 -12.83 21.66
C THR A 80 -2.05 -11.73 22.14
N VAL A 81 -2.56 -10.90 21.23
CA VAL A 81 -3.58 -9.88 21.54
C VAL A 81 -4.84 -10.53 22.11
N LEU A 82 -5.31 -11.64 21.53
CA LEU A 82 -6.45 -12.39 22.08
C LEU A 82 -6.16 -12.95 23.48
N GLY A 83 -4.93 -13.41 23.72
CA GLY A 83 -4.47 -13.85 25.05
C GLY A 83 -4.54 -12.74 26.09
N MET A 84 -4.01 -11.56 25.76
CA MET A 84 -4.06 -10.37 26.62
C MET A 84 -5.51 -9.95 26.92
N LEU A 85 -6.40 -10.01 25.93
CA LEU A 85 -7.80 -9.70 26.13
C LEU A 85 -8.48 -10.69 27.10
N ARG A 86 -8.24 -12.00 26.93
CA ARG A 86 -8.75 -13.02 27.87
C ARG A 86 -8.28 -12.75 29.30
N GLU A 87 -7.00 -12.43 29.45
CA GLU A 87 -6.42 -12.10 30.75
C GLU A 87 -7.10 -10.86 31.35
N ALA A 88 -7.25 -9.77 30.59
CA ALA A 88 -7.92 -8.57 31.06
C ALA A 88 -9.39 -8.83 31.45
N ARG A 89 -10.12 -9.66 30.69
CA ARG A 89 -11.48 -10.11 31.05
C ARG A 89 -11.49 -10.86 32.38
N SER A 90 -10.54 -11.77 32.59
CA SER A 90 -10.42 -12.52 33.85
C SER A 90 -10.12 -11.64 35.06
N GLN A 91 -9.48 -10.48 34.84
CA GLN A 91 -9.17 -9.47 35.87
C GLN A 91 -10.25 -8.39 36.03
N GLY A 92 -11.41 -8.53 35.37
CA GLY A 92 -12.57 -7.66 35.58
C GLY A 92 -12.73 -6.52 34.57
N LEU A 93 -12.09 -6.59 33.40
CA LEU A 93 -12.39 -5.69 32.29
C LEU A 93 -13.81 -5.95 31.77
N LYS A 94 -14.72 -4.99 31.96
CA LYS A 94 -16.13 -5.00 31.53
C LYS A 94 -16.39 -4.10 30.33
N ALA A 95 -15.60 -3.03 30.14
CA ALA A 95 -15.72 -2.12 29.02
C ALA A 95 -15.66 -2.91 27.69
N PRO A 96 -16.57 -2.64 26.74
CA PRO A 96 -16.49 -3.25 25.42
C PRO A 96 -15.14 -2.99 24.74
N VAL A 97 -14.56 -4.02 24.12
CA VAL A 97 -13.27 -3.94 23.42
C VAL A 97 -13.47 -4.22 21.93
N LEU A 98 -12.98 -3.30 21.09
CA LEU A 98 -12.88 -3.47 19.65
C LEU A 98 -11.45 -3.82 19.28
N LEU A 99 -11.26 -4.84 18.45
CA LEU A 99 -9.95 -5.12 17.84
C LEU A 99 -9.80 -4.21 16.63
N MET A 100 -8.84 -3.28 16.70
CA MET A 100 -8.56 -2.33 15.63
C MET A 100 -7.27 -2.73 14.92
N GLY A 101 -7.28 -2.80 13.59
CA GLY A 101 -6.09 -3.17 12.82
C GLY A 101 -6.32 -3.23 11.32
N TYR A 102 -5.40 -3.92 10.65
CA TYR A 102 -5.39 -4.12 9.20
C TYR A 102 -5.86 -5.53 8.85
N TYR A 103 -6.39 -5.69 7.65
CA TYR A 103 -7.00 -6.94 7.22
C TYR A 103 -5.98 -8.08 7.01
N ASN A 104 -4.72 -7.79 6.68
CA ASN A 104 -3.74 -8.81 6.33
C ASN A 104 -3.41 -9.81 7.47
N PRO A 105 -3.08 -9.39 8.71
CA PRO A 105 -2.89 -10.32 9.82
C PRO A 105 -4.09 -11.24 10.08
N MET A 106 -5.31 -10.72 9.90
CA MET A 106 -6.54 -11.52 10.02
C MET A 106 -6.67 -12.54 8.89
N LEU A 107 -6.39 -12.13 7.66
CA LEU A 107 -6.41 -13.01 6.50
C LEU A 107 -5.39 -14.16 6.65
N ALA A 108 -4.19 -13.85 7.16
CA ALA A 108 -3.15 -14.85 7.42
C ALA A 108 -3.52 -15.84 8.53
N TYR A 109 -4.22 -15.38 9.58
CA TYR A 109 -4.73 -16.23 10.66
C TYR A 109 -5.90 -17.14 10.21
N GLY A 110 -6.66 -16.68 9.21
CA GLY A 110 -7.89 -17.29 8.72
C GLY A 110 -9.10 -16.54 9.26
N GLU A 111 -9.85 -15.89 8.36
CA GLU A 111 -10.93 -14.96 8.70
C GLU A 111 -11.98 -15.55 9.65
N ASP A 112 -12.55 -16.71 9.32
CA ASP A 112 -13.60 -17.35 10.14
C ASP A 112 -13.08 -17.72 11.53
N LYS A 113 -11.84 -18.22 11.60
CA LYS A 113 -11.18 -18.56 12.86
C LYS A 113 -10.88 -17.31 13.69
N ALA A 114 -10.43 -16.24 13.05
CA ALA A 114 -10.14 -14.97 13.71
C ALA A 114 -11.39 -14.40 14.40
N ILE A 115 -12.52 -14.38 13.69
CA ILE A 115 -13.81 -13.91 14.22
C ILE A 115 -14.24 -14.75 15.43
N GLN A 116 -14.19 -16.09 15.31
CA GLN A 116 -14.59 -16.99 16.40
C GLN A 116 -13.69 -16.83 17.63
N ASP A 117 -12.37 -16.86 17.45
CA ASP A 117 -11.42 -16.77 18.55
C ASP A 117 -11.47 -15.39 19.24
N ALA A 118 -11.75 -14.32 18.49
CA ALA A 118 -11.98 -12.99 19.05
C ALA A 118 -13.24 -12.94 19.93
N ARG A 119 -14.33 -13.59 19.51
CA ARG A 119 -15.56 -13.68 20.32
C ARG A 119 -15.30 -14.42 21.63
N GLU A 120 -14.58 -15.54 21.56
CA GLU A 120 -14.19 -16.33 22.72
C GLU A 120 -13.22 -15.60 23.65
N ALA A 121 -12.35 -14.75 23.09
CA ALA A 121 -11.49 -13.89 23.87
C ALA A 121 -12.23 -12.77 24.61
N GLY A 122 -13.49 -12.50 24.24
CA GLY A 122 -14.32 -11.44 24.83
C GLY A 122 -14.20 -10.09 24.11
N ALA A 123 -13.82 -10.10 22.83
CA ALA A 123 -13.97 -8.94 21.96
C ALA A 123 -15.45 -8.65 21.66
N ASN A 124 -15.76 -7.41 21.29
CA ASN A 124 -17.11 -6.95 20.98
C ASN A 124 -17.26 -6.55 19.51
N GLY A 125 -16.17 -6.49 18.76
CA GLY A 125 -16.19 -6.17 17.34
C GLY A 125 -14.81 -5.83 16.79
N PHE A 126 -14.82 -5.37 15.54
CA PHE A 126 -13.64 -5.02 14.75
C PHE A 126 -13.76 -3.63 14.15
N ILE A 127 -12.61 -2.96 14.05
CA ILE A 127 -12.36 -1.83 13.16
C ILE A 127 -11.25 -2.26 12.20
N MET A 128 -11.60 -2.61 10.96
CA MET A 128 -10.62 -2.93 9.92
C MET A 128 -10.39 -1.70 9.05
N VAL A 129 -9.21 -1.09 9.17
CA VAL A 129 -8.95 0.25 8.63
C VAL A 129 -8.81 0.30 7.12
N ASP A 130 -8.54 -0.85 6.48
CA ASP A 130 -8.22 -1.00 5.07
C ASP A 130 -9.13 -2.01 4.34
N LEU A 131 -10.18 -2.52 4.99
CA LEU A 131 -11.12 -3.45 4.35
C LEU A 131 -12.15 -2.67 3.51
N PRO A 132 -12.18 -2.84 2.17
CA PRO A 132 -13.14 -2.12 1.33
C PRO A 132 -14.57 -2.51 1.72
N PRO A 133 -15.48 -1.54 1.87
CA PRO A 133 -16.88 -1.74 2.24
C PRO A 133 -17.62 -2.78 1.37
N GLU A 134 -17.27 -2.89 0.09
CA GLU A 134 -17.84 -3.84 -0.86
C GLU A 134 -17.53 -5.30 -0.47
N GLU A 135 -16.36 -5.54 0.11
CA GLU A 135 -15.99 -6.85 0.68
C GLU A 135 -16.38 -6.97 2.15
N ALA A 136 -16.48 -5.84 2.84
CA ALA A 136 -16.84 -5.80 4.24
C ALA A 136 -18.25 -6.35 4.48
N ILE A 137 -19.16 -6.38 3.50
CA ILE A 137 -20.49 -7.02 3.65
C ILE A 137 -20.33 -8.47 4.14
N ASN A 138 -19.52 -9.27 3.44
CA ASN A 138 -19.32 -10.68 3.79
C ASN A 138 -18.63 -10.82 5.16
N PHE A 139 -17.63 -9.99 5.43
CA PHE A 139 -16.93 -9.98 6.72
C PHE A 139 -17.86 -9.58 7.88
N ARG A 140 -18.68 -8.56 7.67
CA ARG A 140 -19.68 -8.04 8.61
C ARG A 140 -20.76 -9.08 8.88
N ASP A 141 -21.25 -9.78 7.88
CA ASP A 141 -22.22 -10.85 8.06
C ASP A 141 -21.68 -12.00 8.91
N LYS A 142 -20.38 -12.34 8.75
CA LYS A 142 -19.69 -13.31 9.61
C LYS A 142 -19.55 -12.78 11.04
N CYS A 143 -19.17 -11.52 11.22
CA CYS A 143 -19.10 -10.87 12.53
C CYS A 143 -20.46 -10.89 13.24
N ALA A 144 -21.53 -10.50 12.54
CA ALA A 144 -22.89 -10.47 13.08
C ALA A 144 -23.36 -11.85 13.54
N LYS A 145 -23.07 -12.92 12.77
CA LYS A 145 -23.35 -14.31 13.18
C LYS A 145 -22.63 -14.74 14.46
N ALA A 146 -21.46 -14.16 14.72
CA ALA A 146 -20.67 -14.39 15.93
C ALA A 146 -20.98 -13.40 17.08
N ASP A 147 -22.02 -12.56 16.95
CA ASP A 147 -22.34 -11.49 17.91
C ASP A 147 -21.17 -10.48 18.10
N LEU A 148 -20.41 -10.25 17.03
CA LEU A 148 -19.39 -9.21 16.96
C LEU A 148 -19.86 -8.08 16.05
N SER A 149 -19.52 -6.84 16.40
CA SER A 149 -19.79 -5.69 15.55
C SER A 149 -18.69 -5.50 14.50
N TYR A 150 -19.06 -5.09 13.29
CA TYR A 150 -18.12 -4.44 12.37
C TYR A 150 -18.43 -2.94 12.36
N VAL A 151 -17.43 -2.12 12.66
CA VAL A 151 -17.57 -0.66 12.74
C VAL A 151 -17.05 -0.04 11.44
N PRO A 152 -17.92 0.47 10.56
CA PRO A 152 -17.49 1.15 9.36
C PRO A 152 -16.90 2.53 9.68
N LEU A 153 -15.98 2.98 8.83
CA LEU A 153 -15.37 4.30 8.90
C LEU A 153 -15.98 5.23 7.85
N ILE A 154 -16.19 6.50 8.20
CA ILE A 154 -16.53 7.58 7.26
C ILE A 154 -15.47 8.68 7.40
N ALA A 155 -14.95 9.16 6.27
CA ALA A 155 -14.01 10.26 6.21
C ALA A 155 -14.68 11.55 5.68
N PRO A 156 -14.04 12.73 5.83
CA PRO A 156 -14.59 13.97 5.30
C PRO A 156 -14.74 13.91 3.78
N SER A 157 -13.81 13.23 3.11
CA SER A 157 -13.80 13.00 1.67
C SER A 157 -14.87 12.03 1.18
N THR A 158 -15.52 11.22 2.04
CA THR A 158 -16.51 10.22 1.61
C THR A 158 -17.72 10.86 0.93
N SER A 159 -18.03 10.42 -0.28
CA SER A 159 -19.20 10.83 -1.07
C SER A 159 -20.54 10.47 -0.43
N LEU A 160 -21.60 11.19 -0.82
CA LEU A 160 -22.95 11.02 -0.26
C LEU A 160 -23.49 9.59 -0.44
N HIS A 161 -23.36 9.03 -1.64
CA HIS A 161 -23.82 7.66 -1.91
C HIS A 161 -23.06 6.64 -1.06
N ARG A 162 -21.76 6.85 -0.85
CA ARG A 162 -20.95 5.97 -0.02
C ARG A 162 -21.28 6.10 1.47
N ILE A 163 -21.61 7.30 1.96
CA ILE A 163 -22.16 7.51 3.30
C ILE A 163 -23.45 6.70 3.50
N GLN A 164 -24.35 6.70 2.52
CA GLN A 164 -25.61 5.93 2.60
C GLN A 164 -25.34 4.43 2.72
N PHE A 165 -24.40 3.91 1.93
CA PHE A 165 -24.01 2.51 1.97
C PHE A 165 -23.32 2.12 3.28
N LEU A 166 -22.32 2.89 3.73
CA LEU A 166 -21.65 2.66 5.01
C LEU A 166 -22.63 2.73 6.19
N SER A 167 -23.62 3.63 6.10
CA SER A 167 -24.69 3.75 7.08
C SER A 167 -25.63 2.55 7.10
N SER A 168 -25.89 1.91 5.95
CA SER A 168 -26.78 0.75 5.87
C SER A 168 -26.15 -0.53 6.42
N ILE A 169 -24.81 -0.64 6.39
CA ILE A 169 -24.09 -1.82 6.91
C ILE A 169 -23.69 -1.67 8.39
N ALA A 170 -23.77 -0.46 8.97
CA ALA A 170 -23.37 -0.17 10.34
C ALA A 170 -24.29 -0.83 11.39
N ASP A 171 -23.72 -1.66 12.25
CA ASP A 171 -24.49 -2.40 13.26
C ASP A 171 -24.57 -1.72 14.63
N SER A 172 -23.46 -1.11 15.10
CA SER A 172 -23.37 -0.55 16.45
C SER A 172 -23.17 0.96 16.49
N PHE A 173 -22.16 1.46 15.77
CA PHE A 173 -21.84 2.88 15.63
C PHE A 173 -21.01 3.05 14.37
N ILE A 174 -20.88 4.29 13.89
CA ILE A 174 -19.98 4.64 12.78
C ILE A 174 -18.80 5.42 13.35
N TYR A 175 -17.58 5.04 12.95
CA TYR A 175 -16.38 5.81 13.26
C TYR A 175 -16.24 6.94 12.23
N VAL A 176 -16.28 8.20 12.68
CA VAL A 176 -16.08 9.37 11.81
C VAL A 176 -14.68 9.92 12.01
N VAL A 177 -13.89 9.94 10.94
CA VAL A 177 -12.57 10.58 10.92
C VAL A 177 -12.77 12.08 10.70
N SER A 178 -12.44 12.93 11.67
CA SER A 178 -12.82 14.36 11.61
C SER A 178 -11.90 15.25 10.76
N LYS A 179 -10.77 14.76 10.23
CA LYS A 179 -9.87 15.51 9.35
C LYS A 179 -9.25 14.64 8.26
N MET A 180 -8.90 15.27 7.14
CA MET A 180 -8.00 14.69 6.13
C MET A 180 -6.57 14.63 6.71
N GLY A 181 -5.96 13.45 6.74
CA GLY A 181 -4.61 13.22 7.26
C GLY A 181 -4.51 11.99 8.18
N THR A 182 -3.30 11.67 8.62
CA THR A 182 -3.02 10.53 9.51
C THR A 182 -3.12 10.89 11.00
N THR A 183 -3.33 9.92 11.90
CA THR A 183 -3.45 10.21 13.35
C THR A 183 -2.22 10.94 13.92
N GLY A 184 -2.42 11.88 14.85
CA GLY A 184 -1.33 12.56 15.56
C GLY A 184 -0.69 13.78 14.89
N SER A 185 -1.09 14.19 13.68
CA SER A 185 -0.55 15.37 12.98
C SER A 185 -0.86 16.73 13.64
N SER A 186 -1.60 16.75 14.76
CA SER A 186 -2.24 17.96 15.28
C SER A 186 -1.93 18.28 16.75
N ILE A 187 -0.66 18.24 17.18
CA ILE A 187 -0.30 18.91 18.44
C ILE A 187 -0.43 20.45 18.32
N LEU A 188 -0.54 20.99 17.09
CA LEU A 188 -0.53 22.44 16.81
C LEU A 188 -1.73 22.98 16.00
N GLY A 189 -2.80 22.20 15.74
CA GLY A 189 -3.87 22.58 14.78
C GLY A 189 -5.24 22.86 15.40
N LYS A 190 -5.91 23.97 15.00
CA LYS A 190 -7.32 24.29 15.31
C LYS A 190 -8.26 23.11 14.97
N MET A 191 -9.30 22.87 15.78
CA MET A 191 -10.33 21.85 15.48
C MET A 191 -11.03 22.12 14.14
N ASN A 192 -11.49 21.06 13.46
CA ASN A 192 -12.10 21.19 12.13
C ASN A 192 -13.43 21.96 12.24
N ALA A 193 -13.46 23.18 11.67
CA ALA A 193 -14.65 24.02 11.67
C ALA A 193 -15.84 23.40 10.92
N ALA A 194 -15.58 22.47 9.98
CA ALA A 194 -16.60 21.76 9.20
C ALA A 194 -17.15 20.50 9.90
N LEU A 195 -16.69 20.17 11.12
CA LEU A 195 -17.11 18.96 11.81
C LEU A 195 -18.63 18.88 12.05
N PRO A 196 -19.34 19.95 12.46
CA PRO A 196 -20.79 19.91 12.59
C PRO A 196 -21.50 19.57 11.27
N ASP A 197 -21.01 20.10 10.15
CA ASP A 197 -21.59 19.84 8.82
C ASP A 197 -21.39 18.38 8.39
N ILE A 198 -20.21 17.80 8.68
CA ILE A 198 -19.93 16.38 8.41
C ILE A 198 -20.88 15.49 9.23
N ILE A 199 -21.04 15.76 10.52
CA ILE A 199 -21.94 15.01 11.40
C ILE A 199 -23.39 15.14 10.92
N ALA A 200 -23.83 16.36 10.60
CA ALA A 200 -25.18 16.60 10.09
C ALA A 200 -25.44 15.83 8.78
N ARG A 201 -24.49 15.85 7.85
CA ARG A 201 -24.56 15.12 6.57
C ARG A 201 -24.71 13.61 6.77
N ILE A 202 -23.99 13.03 7.72
CA ILE A 202 -24.11 11.58 8.03
C ILE A 202 -25.44 11.29 8.72
N ARG A 203 -25.86 12.15 9.66
CA ARG A 203 -27.10 12.01 10.42
C ARG A 203 -28.38 12.02 9.57
N GLU A 204 -28.34 12.60 8.37
CA GLU A 204 -29.46 12.51 7.41
C GLU A 204 -29.80 11.06 7.02
N TYR A 205 -28.81 10.15 7.06
CA TYR A 205 -28.94 8.77 6.57
C TYR A 205 -28.92 7.72 7.67
N THR A 206 -28.62 8.10 8.92
CA THR A 206 -28.53 7.12 10.00
C THR A 206 -28.86 7.66 11.39
N ALA A 207 -29.61 6.84 12.13
CA ALA A 207 -29.84 7.03 13.55
C ALA A 207 -28.73 6.38 14.42
N VAL A 208 -27.88 5.54 13.81
CA VAL A 208 -26.77 4.86 14.49
C VAL A 208 -25.82 5.89 15.12
N PRO A 209 -25.31 5.67 16.35
CA PRO A 209 -24.36 6.57 17.01
C PRO A 209 -23.13 6.88 16.15
N LEU A 210 -22.63 8.09 16.26
CA LEU A 210 -21.42 8.56 15.58
C LEU A 210 -20.31 8.78 16.61
N ALA A 211 -19.27 7.96 16.55
CA ALA A 211 -18.06 8.14 17.34
C ALA A 211 -17.04 8.92 16.50
N VAL A 212 -16.63 10.09 16.96
CA VAL A 212 -15.77 10.98 16.19
C VAL A 212 -14.35 10.95 16.75
N GLY A 213 -13.40 10.59 15.89
CA GLY A 213 -11.98 10.63 16.21
C GLY A 213 -11.25 11.77 15.50
N PHE A 214 -10.02 12.01 15.99
CA PHE A 214 -8.96 12.85 15.43
C PHE A 214 -8.72 14.19 16.17
N GLY A 215 -7.49 14.35 16.68
CA GLY A 215 -6.99 15.61 17.29
C GLY A 215 -7.47 15.92 18.71
N VAL A 216 -8.16 14.98 19.37
CA VAL A 216 -8.62 15.14 20.76
C VAL A 216 -7.46 14.82 21.71
N ALA A 217 -7.06 15.81 22.50
CA ALA A 217 -5.94 15.70 23.43
C ALA A 217 -6.27 16.20 24.85
N THR A 218 -7.26 17.07 24.98
CA THR A 218 -7.66 17.70 26.24
C THR A 218 -9.17 17.60 26.41
N ARG A 219 -9.68 17.83 27.63
CA ARG A 219 -11.12 17.88 27.88
C ARG A 219 -11.82 18.94 27.03
N ALA A 220 -11.19 20.09 26.81
CA ALA A 220 -11.74 21.14 25.95
C ALA A 220 -11.92 20.67 24.49
N HIS A 221 -10.99 19.87 23.97
CA HIS A 221 -11.16 19.27 22.64
C HIS A 221 -12.32 18.28 22.62
N PHE A 222 -12.42 17.45 23.66
CA PHE A 222 -13.50 16.49 23.82
C PHE A 222 -14.88 17.19 23.83
N ASP A 223 -15.01 18.28 24.58
CA ASP A 223 -16.26 19.06 24.66
C ASP A 223 -16.64 19.68 23.32
N VAL A 224 -15.68 20.18 22.53
CA VAL A 224 -16.00 20.73 21.20
C VAL A 224 -16.47 19.67 20.23
N VAL A 225 -15.87 18.47 20.25
CA VAL A 225 -16.33 17.35 19.41
C VAL A 225 -17.72 16.88 19.85
N ALA A 226 -17.95 16.83 21.16
CA ALA A 226 -19.26 16.52 21.73
C ALA A 226 -20.33 17.55 21.33
N ASP A 227 -20.02 18.84 21.46
CA ASP A 227 -20.92 19.96 21.14
C ASP A 227 -21.18 20.05 19.63
N ALA A 228 -20.29 19.53 18.78
CA ALA A 228 -20.51 19.39 17.33
C ALA A 228 -21.55 18.32 16.96
N GLY A 229 -21.99 17.49 17.92
CA GLY A 229 -23.04 16.49 17.72
C GLY A 229 -22.59 15.03 17.80
N ALA A 230 -21.34 14.76 18.19
CA ALA A 230 -20.83 13.40 18.34
C ALA A 230 -21.52 12.65 19.50
N ASP A 231 -21.82 11.36 19.33
CA ASP A 231 -22.33 10.50 20.41
C ASP A 231 -21.21 9.80 21.18
N GLY A 232 -20.04 9.69 20.55
CA GLY A 232 -18.80 9.26 21.19
C GLY A 232 -17.63 10.09 20.70
N VAL A 233 -16.60 10.21 21.53
CA VAL A 233 -15.38 10.93 21.20
C VAL A 233 -14.19 9.98 21.38
N VAL A 234 -13.38 9.84 20.32
CA VAL A 234 -12.25 8.92 20.29
C VAL A 234 -10.96 9.66 20.63
N VAL A 235 -10.23 9.14 21.63
CA VAL A 235 -8.93 9.63 22.07
C VAL A 235 -7.90 8.50 21.91
N GLY A 236 -7.04 8.62 20.89
CA GLY A 236 -6.02 7.61 20.61
C GLY A 236 -4.59 8.12 20.69
N SER A 237 -4.18 8.93 19.71
CA SER A 237 -2.77 9.36 19.60
C SER A 237 -2.22 10.07 20.84
N ARG A 238 -3.07 10.79 21.60
CA ARG A 238 -2.63 11.43 22.85
C ARG A 238 -2.36 10.42 23.97
N LEU A 239 -3.17 9.36 24.09
CA LEU A 239 -2.93 8.28 25.05
C LEU A 239 -1.61 7.57 24.75
N VAL A 240 -1.30 7.33 23.47
CA VAL A 240 0.00 6.80 23.05
C VAL A 240 1.15 7.70 23.53
N THR A 241 1.05 9.01 23.35
CA THR A 241 2.06 9.96 23.84
C THR A 241 2.19 9.92 25.36
N ILE A 242 1.08 9.85 26.09
CA ILE A 242 1.07 9.78 27.56
C ILE A 242 1.75 8.51 28.06
N ILE A 243 1.45 7.36 27.44
CA ILE A 243 2.10 6.08 27.76
C ILE A 243 3.60 6.17 27.51
N LYS A 244 4.02 6.80 26.40
CA LYS A 244 5.43 6.99 26.05
C LYS A 244 6.19 7.86 27.05
N GLU A 245 5.55 8.91 27.55
CA GLU A 245 6.16 9.90 28.47
C GLU A 245 6.12 9.44 29.94
N ALA A 246 5.26 8.48 30.29
CA ALA A 246 5.10 8.01 31.65
C ALA A 246 6.29 7.15 32.12
N PRO A 247 6.72 7.28 33.40
CA PRO A 247 7.61 6.32 34.02
C PRO A 247 7.03 4.90 33.94
N LEU A 248 7.86 3.91 33.62
CA LEU A 248 7.42 2.52 33.35
C LEU A 248 6.57 1.91 34.49
N ASP A 249 6.87 2.24 35.73
CA ASP A 249 6.17 1.69 36.91
C ASP A 249 4.88 2.45 37.26
N SER A 250 4.60 3.57 36.59
CA SER A 250 3.41 4.39 36.82
C SER A 250 2.50 4.51 35.60
N ILE A 251 2.77 3.80 34.50
CA ILE A 251 1.98 3.87 33.27
C ILE A 251 0.48 3.71 33.55
N PRO A 252 0.01 2.66 34.27
CA PRO A 252 -1.42 2.49 34.51
C PRO A 252 -2.01 3.69 35.26
N GLN A 253 -1.33 4.20 36.28
CA GLN A 253 -1.80 5.36 37.04
C GLN A 253 -1.87 6.62 36.17
N THR A 254 -0.88 6.85 35.30
CA THR A 254 -0.87 8.01 34.40
C THR A 254 -2.00 7.91 33.36
N VAL A 255 -2.25 6.73 32.81
CA VAL A 255 -3.36 6.47 31.88
C VAL A 255 -4.70 6.69 32.58
N GLU A 256 -4.89 6.11 33.76
CA GLU A 256 -6.12 6.28 34.55
C GLU A 256 -6.38 7.76 34.84
N ASN A 257 -5.37 8.49 35.34
CA ASN A 257 -5.49 9.91 35.66
C ASN A 257 -5.90 10.76 34.44
N TYR A 258 -5.31 10.47 33.27
CA TYR A 258 -5.69 11.15 32.04
C TYR A 258 -7.11 10.82 31.61
N CYS A 259 -7.49 9.54 31.65
CA CYS A 259 -8.86 9.14 31.36
C CYS A 259 -9.86 9.79 32.32
N LEU A 260 -9.55 9.92 33.61
CA LEU A 260 -10.38 10.65 34.59
C LEU A 260 -10.52 12.14 34.25
N GLU A 261 -9.45 12.78 33.78
CA GLU A 261 -9.48 14.18 33.33
C GLU A 261 -10.42 14.35 32.13
N ILE A 262 -10.36 13.42 31.17
CA ILE A 262 -11.18 13.47 29.97
C ILE A 262 -12.63 13.08 30.26
N SER A 263 -12.88 12.01 31.02
CA SER A 263 -14.23 11.48 31.26
C SER A 263 -15.03 12.32 32.25
N LEU A 264 -14.34 13.06 33.15
CA LEU A 264 -14.93 13.69 34.32
C LEU A 264 -15.71 12.71 35.20
N LYS A 265 -15.30 11.43 35.20
CA LYS A 265 -15.88 10.42 36.09
C LYS A 265 -15.83 10.91 37.55
N ASP A 266 -16.94 10.71 38.26
CA ASP A 266 -17.17 11.16 39.64
C ASP A 266 -17.16 12.70 39.85
N LYS A 267 -17.17 13.48 38.76
CA LYS A 267 -17.29 14.95 38.78
C LYS A 267 -18.56 15.40 38.05
N PRO A 268 -19.07 16.62 38.33
CA PRO A 268 -20.22 17.15 37.62
C PRO A 268 -19.93 17.26 36.11
N THR A 269 -20.74 16.60 35.30
CA THR A 269 -20.68 16.68 33.84
C THR A 269 -21.70 17.68 33.32
N ARG A 270 -21.31 18.46 32.31
CA ARG A 270 -22.23 19.34 31.58
C ARG A 270 -23.13 18.50 30.67
N THR A 271 -24.45 18.57 30.87
CA THR A 271 -25.42 17.99 29.92
C THR A 271 -25.40 18.79 28.62
N ARG A 272 -25.28 18.11 27.48
CA ARG A 272 -25.18 18.77 26.17
C ARG A 272 -26.50 19.45 25.79
N SER A 273 -26.42 20.66 25.23
CA SER A 273 -27.51 21.28 24.46
C SER A 273 -27.51 20.72 23.03
N LEU A 274 -28.34 19.72 22.76
CA LEU A 274 -28.49 19.13 21.43
C LEU A 274 -29.09 20.15 20.44
N PRO A 275 -28.49 20.36 19.25
CA PRO A 275 -29.18 21.02 18.15
C PRO A 275 -30.43 20.21 17.76
N THR A 276 -31.57 20.89 17.57
CA THR A 276 -32.80 20.25 17.06
C THR A 276 -32.60 19.87 15.59
N SER A 277 -32.16 18.63 15.33
CA SER A 277 -32.09 18.05 13.99
C SER A 277 -33.40 17.31 13.68
N LYS A 278 -33.96 17.54 12.48
CA LYS A 278 -35.06 16.76 11.94
C LYS A 278 -34.52 15.43 11.44
N THR A 279 -34.73 14.35 12.19
CA THR A 279 -34.50 12.99 11.72
C THR A 279 -35.51 12.64 10.63
N SER A 280 -35.06 12.42 9.40
CA SER A 280 -35.83 11.64 8.42
C SER A 280 -35.60 10.16 8.68
N THR A 281 -36.69 9.39 8.79
CA THR A 281 -36.62 7.93 8.86
C THR A 281 -35.97 7.40 7.56
N PRO A 282 -34.87 6.65 7.62
CA PRO A 282 -34.28 6.08 6.42
C PRO A 282 -35.24 5.07 5.79
N SER A 283 -35.32 5.05 4.46
CA SER A 283 -36.01 3.98 3.75
C SER A 283 -35.19 2.70 3.88
N ASN A 284 -35.81 1.61 4.34
CA ASN A 284 -35.26 0.25 4.32
C ASN A 284 -35.23 -0.31 2.88
N GLY A 285 -34.64 0.43 1.94
CA GLY A 285 -34.25 -0.11 0.64
C GLY A 285 -32.85 -0.68 0.77
N ALA A 286 -32.65 -1.94 0.35
CA ALA A 286 -31.32 -2.44 0.09
C ALA A 286 -30.70 -1.53 -1.00
N LEU A 287 -29.86 -0.59 -0.58
CA LEU A 287 -29.08 0.22 -1.50
C LEU A 287 -28.03 -0.72 -2.09
N GLU A 288 -28.06 -0.87 -3.42
CA GLU A 288 -26.97 -1.53 -4.13
C GLU A 288 -25.65 -0.83 -3.77
N PRO A 289 -24.53 -1.58 -3.66
CA PRO A 289 -23.23 -0.99 -3.37
C PRO A 289 -22.93 0.13 -4.40
N PRO A 290 -22.46 1.32 -3.96
CA PRO A 290 -22.12 2.41 -4.86
C PRO A 290 -21.10 1.96 -5.90
N SER A 291 -21.33 2.35 -7.15
CA SER A 291 -20.36 2.29 -8.24
C SER A 291 -19.85 0.88 -8.57
N VAL A 292 -20.46 0.25 -9.58
CA VAL A 292 -19.75 -0.78 -10.35
C VAL A 292 -18.53 -0.06 -10.94
N ALA A 293 -17.34 -0.35 -10.42
CA ALA A 293 -16.08 0.18 -10.92
C ALA A 293 -16.10 0.19 -12.46
N LEU A 294 -15.78 1.34 -13.07
CA LEU A 294 -15.83 1.52 -14.53
C LEU A 294 -14.92 0.53 -15.23
N LEU A 295 -13.84 0.15 -14.55
CA LEU A 295 -12.86 -0.83 -14.96
C LEU A 295 -12.90 -2.01 -13.97
N PRO A 296 -12.59 -3.24 -14.43
CA PRO A 296 -12.49 -4.37 -13.52
C PRO A 296 -11.46 -4.09 -12.41
N ALA A 297 -11.95 -3.97 -11.17
CA ALA A 297 -11.10 -3.72 -10.00
C ALA A 297 -10.21 -4.91 -9.62
N ARG A 298 -10.44 -6.08 -10.25
CA ARG A 298 -9.78 -7.34 -9.94
C ARG A 298 -9.35 -8.11 -11.18
N PHE A 299 -8.29 -8.89 -11.00
CA PHE A 299 -7.78 -9.90 -11.91
C PHE A 299 -7.94 -11.26 -11.22
N GLY A 300 -9.00 -12.00 -11.56
CA GLY A 300 -9.42 -13.15 -10.75
C GLY A 300 -9.68 -12.74 -9.29
N GLN A 301 -8.95 -13.31 -8.34
CA GLN A 301 -9.07 -12.98 -6.91
C GLN A 301 -8.17 -11.82 -6.44
N PHE A 302 -7.28 -11.29 -7.29
CA PHE A 302 -6.30 -10.26 -6.94
C PHE A 302 -6.75 -8.87 -7.38
N GLY A 303 -6.25 -7.82 -6.75
CA GLY A 303 -6.67 -6.44 -6.99
C GLY A 303 -7.43 -5.86 -5.79
N GLY A 304 -8.44 -5.02 -6.07
CA GLY A 304 -9.26 -4.34 -5.07
C GLY A 304 -8.66 -3.02 -4.58
N GLN A 305 -9.33 -2.42 -3.59
CA GLN A 305 -8.99 -1.13 -2.99
C GLN A 305 -8.92 -1.27 -1.47
N TYR A 306 -7.89 -1.96 -0.98
CA TYR A 306 -7.67 -2.19 0.45
C TYR A 306 -7.04 -0.97 1.13
N VAL A 307 -7.76 0.13 1.12
CA VAL A 307 -7.27 1.45 1.52
C VAL A 307 -8.12 2.05 2.64
N PRO A 308 -7.56 3.01 3.40
CA PRO A 308 -8.36 3.82 4.29
C PRO A 308 -9.45 4.55 3.52
N GLU A 309 -10.63 4.64 4.12
CA GLU A 309 -11.81 5.27 3.52
C GLU A 309 -11.53 6.68 2.97
N ALA A 310 -10.60 7.42 3.59
CA ALA A 310 -10.20 8.75 3.14
C ALA A 310 -9.66 8.81 1.70
N LEU A 311 -9.11 7.71 1.17
CA LEU A 311 -8.55 7.62 -0.18
C LEU A 311 -9.54 7.21 -1.26
N PHE A 312 -10.70 6.64 -0.90
CA PHE A 312 -11.59 5.99 -1.85
C PHE A 312 -12.05 6.93 -2.99
N ASP A 313 -12.60 8.09 -2.64
CA ASP A 313 -13.14 9.03 -3.64
C ASP A 313 -12.07 9.57 -4.60
N CYS A 314 -10.80 9.69 -4.16
CA CYS A 314 -9.72 10.10 -5.05
C CYS A 314 -9.32 8.99 -6.04
N LEU A 315 -9.41 7.73 -5.62
CA LEU A 315 -9.23 6.60 -6.53
C LEU A 315 -10.37 6.52 -7.56
N VAL A 316 -11.60 6.89 -7.20
CA VAL A 316 -12.72 7.01 -8.14
C VAL A 316 -12.49 8.14 -9.15
N GLU A 317 -12.10 9.34 -8.70
CA GLU A 317 -11.72 10.46 -9.58
C GLU A 317 -10.63 10.03 -10.58
N LEU A 318 -9.61 9.31 -10.09
CA LEU A 318 -8.53 8.81 -10.91
C LEU A 318 -8.98 7.73 -11.91
N GLU A 319 -9.90 6.85 -11.53
CA GLU A 319 -10.48 5.84 -12.41
C GLU A 319 -11.27 6.49 -13.54
N GLU A 320 -12.15 7.43 -13.22
CA GLU A 320 -12.92 8.20 -14.19
C GLU A 320 -12.02 8.95 -15.17
N ALA A 321 -10.98 9.60 -14.65
CA ALA A 321 -9.98 10.30 -15.45
C ALA A 321 -9.26 9.38 -16.42
N HIS A 322 -8.79 8.23 -15.94
CA HIS A 322 -8.13 7.23 -16.76
C HIS A 322 -9.08 6.67 -17.82
N ASN A 323 -10.28 6.26 -17.44
CA ASN A 323 -11.28 5.71 -18.36
C ASN A 323 -11.68 6.73 -19.44
N SER A 324 -11.82 8.01 -19.07
CA SER A 324 -12.04 9.08 -20.05
C SER A 324 -10.86 9.23 -21.00
N ALA A 325 -9.64 9.24 -20.48
CA ALA A 325 -8.42 9.44 -21.26
C ALA A 325 -8.15 8.30 -22.25
N VAL A 326 -8.27 7.04 -21.85
CA VAL A 326 -7.99 5.90 -22.74
C VAL A 326 -9.01 5.77 -23.88
N ASN A 327 -10.22 6.31 -23.70
CA ASN A 327 -11.27 6.35 -24.71
C ASN A 327 -11.25 7.64 -25.56
N ASP A 328 -10.33 8.57 -25.28
CA ASP A 328 -10.19 9.85 -25.99
C ASP A 328 -9.01 9.80 -26.98
N PRO A 329 -9.25 9.79 -28.32
CA PRO A 329 -8.18 9.77 -29.30
C PRO A 329 -7.20 10.93 -29.18
N LYS A 330 -7.65 12.10 -28.70
CA LYS A 330 -6.77 13.27 -28.52
C LYS A 330 -5.77 13.08 -27.39
N PHE A 331 -6.14 12.32 -26.36
CA PHE A 331 -5.20 11.97 -25.29
C PHE A 331 -4.08 11.09 -25.83
N TRP A 332 -4.39 10.10 -26.66
CA TRP A 332 -3.38 9.25 -27.30
C TRP A 332 -2.53 10.03 -28.31
N GLU A 333 -3.12 10.97 -29.05
CA GLU A 333 -2.37 11.89 -29.92
C GLU A 333 -1.37 12.73 -29.11
N GLU A 334 -1.78 13.30 -27.97
CA GLU A 334 -0.89 14.02 -27.06
C GLU A 334 0.20 13.09 -26.49
N PHE A 335 -0.16 11.90 -25.99
CA PHE A 335 0.81 10.92 -25.48
C PHE A 335 1.85 10.52 -26.54
N GLN A 336 1.39 10.25 -27.77
CA GLN A 336 2.23 9.87 -28.90
C GLN A 336 3.08 11.03 -29.41
N SER A 337 2.64 12.27 -29.25
CA SER A 337 3.46 13.45 -29.58
C SER A 337 4.76 13.50 -28.77
N TYR A 338 4.81 12.85 -27.60
CA TYR A 338 6.02 12.73 -26.78
C TYR A 338 6.91 11.52 -27.14
N TYR A 339 6.61 10.73 -28.19
CA TYR A 339 7.45 9.59 -28.57
C TYR A 339 8.88 10.02 -28.92
N GLY A 340 9.05 11.15 -29.60
CA GLY A 340 10.37 11.72 -29.85
C GLY A 340 11.12 12.12 -28.57
N TYR A 341 10.40 12.55 -27.53
CA TYR A 341 10.97 12.87 -26.23
C TYR A 341 11.32 11.62 -25.41
N MET A 342 10.52 10.54 -25.53
CA MET A 342 10.73 9.28 -24.83
C MET A 342 11.74 8.34 -25.51
N ASN A 343 12.13 8.62 -26.75
CA ASN A 343 12.85 7.73 -27.68
C ASN A 343 12.04 6.49 -28.10
N ARG A 344 10.78 6.69 -28.51
CA ARG A 344 9.91 5.62 -29.04
C ARG A 344 9.72 5.68 -30.57
N PRO A 345 9.58 4.52 -31.26
CA PRO A 345 9.68 3.18 -30.70
C PRO A 345 11.10 2.83 -30.25
N SER A 346 11.24 2.12 -29.14
CA SER A 346 12.55 1.73 -28.64
C SER A 346 13.17 0.67 -29.54
N LYS A 347 14.51 0.63 -29.64
CA LYS A 347 15.21 -0.26 -30.57
C LYS A 347 14.93 -1.74 -30.25
N PHE A 348 14.87 -2.54 -31.31
CA PHE A 348 14.76 -4.00 -31.23
C PHE A 348 16.04 -4.60 -31.80
N TYR A 349 16.80 -5.27 -30.95
CA TYR A 349 18.20 -5.61 -31.22
C TYR A 349 18.40 -7.13 -31.23
N PHE A 350 18.93 -7.68 -32.32
CA PHE A 350 19.35 -9.07 -32.37
C PHE A 350 20.71 -9.22 -31.67
N ALA A 351 20.74 -9.97 -30.57
CA ALA A 351 21.94 -10.15 -29.75
C ALA A 351 22.75 -11.34 -30.26
N GLU A 352 23.55 -11.09 -31.31
CA GLU A 352 24.31 -12.12 -32.02
C GLU A 352 25.28 -12.87 -31.10
N SER A 353 26.00 -12.15 -30.24
CA SER A 353 27.02 -12.73 -29.37
C SER A 353 26.40 -13.56 -28.24
N LEU A 354 25.30 -13.10 -27.64
CA LEU A 354 24.53 -13.83 -26.64
C LEU A 354 23.87 -15.06 -27.28
N THR A 355 23.32 -14.94 -28.48
CA THR A 355 22.75 -16.07 -29.25
C THR A 355 23.83 -17.13 -29.50
N LYS A 356 25.02 -16.72 -29.97
CA LYS A 356 26.16 -17.61 -30.18
C LYS A 356 26.63 -18.26 -28.87
N HIS A 357 26.69 -17.50 -27.78
CA HIS A 357 27.06 -18.01 -26.45
C HIS A 357 26.03 -19.03 -25.92
N ALA A 358 24.73 -18.79 -26.14
CA ALA A 358 23.69 -19.72 -25.76
C ALA A 358 23.68 -20.99 -26.64
N GLY A 359 24.02 -20.87 -27.92
CA GLY A 359 24.09 -22.00 -28.86
C GLY A 359 22.74 -22.62 -29.23
N GLY A 360 21.64 -22.08 -28.72
CA GLY A 360 20.25 -22.48 -29.00
C GLY A 360 19.45 -21.33 -29.63
N ALA A 361 18.34 -20.93 -28.99
CA ALA A 361 17.41 -19.92 -29.51
C ALA A 361 18.06 -18.57 -29.88
N GLN A 362 17.43 -17.88 -30.83
CA GLN A 362 17.75 -16.52 -31.25
C GLN A 362 17.30 -15.52 -30.19
N ILE A 363 18.25 -14.75 -29.63
CA ILE A 363 18.00 -13.80 -28.55
C ILE A 363 17.82 -12.39 -29.12
N TRP A 364 16.71 -11.75 -28.75
CA TRP A 364 16.38 -10.38 -29.09
C TRP A 364 16.26 -9.53 -27.84
N LEU A 365 16.84 -8.34 -27.82
CA LEU A 365 16.70 -7.38 -26.73
C LEU A 365 15.73 -6.26 -27.12
N LYS A 366 14.68 -6.07 -26.32
CA LYS A 366 13.82 -4.88 -26.38
C LYS A 366 14.45 -3.76 -25.56
N ARG A 367 14.99 -2.74 -26.24
CA ARG A 367 15.94 -1.75 -25.70
C ARG A 367 15.29 -0.58 -24.98
N GLU A 368 14.54 -0.84 -23.90
CA GLU A 368 13.97 0.22 -23.05
C GLU A 368 15.04 0.99 -22.25
N ASP A 369 16.27 0.47 -22.18
CA ASP A 369 17.47 1.13 -21.65
C ASP A 369 17.85 2.41 -22.41
N LEU A 370 17.44 2.52 -23.69
CA LEU A 370 17.69 3.69 -24.54
C LEU A 370 16.62 4.77 -24.43
N ASN A 371 15.54 4.52 -23.69
CA ASN A 371 14.52 5.53 -23.47
C ASN A 371 15.12 6.75 -22.79
N HIS A 372 14.49 7.92 -22.98
CA HIS A 372 14.84 9.08 -22.18
C HIS A 372 14.73 8.75 -20.68
N THR A 373 15.61 9.32 -19.86
CA THR A 373 15.88 8.96 -18.45
C THR A 373 16.62 7.63 -18.21
N GLY A 374 16.54 6.67 -19.15
CA GLY A 374 17.31 5.42 -19.15
C GLY A 374 16.54 4.15 -18.77
N SER A 375 15.20 4.18 -18.77
CA SER A 375 14.38 3.00 -18.49
C SER A 375 12.96 3.09 -19.03
N HIS A 376 12.22 1.97 -18.94
CA HIS A 376 10.78 1.88 -19.22
C HIS A 376 9.91 2.82 -18.36
N LYS A 377 10.41 3.37 -17.24
CA LYS A 377 9.60 4.18 -16.30
C LYS A 377 9.05 5.45 -16.93
N ILE A 378 9.72 6.01 -17.94
CA ILE A 378 9.28 7.24 -18.62
C ILE A 378 7.92 7.09 -19.31
N ASN A 379 7.59 5.88 -19.79
CA ASN A 379 6.30 5.61 -20.45
C ASN A 379 5.13 5.90 -19.49
N ASN A 380 5.22 5.34 -18.29
CA ASN A 380 4.26 5.54 -17.21
C ASN A 380 4.26 6.99 -16.70
N ALA A 381 5.44 7.59 -16.53
CA ALA A 381 5.56 8.96 -16.04
C ALA A 381 4.88 9.98 -16.96
N ILE A 382 5.05 9.86 -18.28
CA ILE A 382 4.34 10.71 -19.25
C ILE A 382 2.83 10.45 -19.20
N GLY A 383 2.39 9.19 -19.22
CA GLY A 383 0.96 8.89 -19.19
C GLY A 383 0.25 9.45 -17.96
N GLN A 384 0.83 9.22 -16.77
CA GLN A 384 0.23 9.69 -15.53
C GLN A 384 0.31 11.21 -15.32
N ILE A 385 1.38 11.89 -15.78
CA ILE A 385 1.40 13.36 -15.65
C ILE A 385 0.39 14.03 -16.58
N LEU A 386 0.11 13.42 -17.74
CA LEU A 386 -0.97 13.87 -18.61
C LEU A 386 -2.34 13.67 -17.95
N LEU A 387 -2.56 12.53 -17.26
CA LEU A 387 -3.76 12.33 -16.44
C LEU A 387 -3.87 13.39 -15.33
N ALA A 388 -2.79 13.63 -14.58
CA ALA A 388 -2.76 14.61 -13.49
C ALA A 388 -3.12 16.02 -13.98
N ARG A 389 -2.57 16.44 -15.13
CA ARG A 389 -2.90 17.71 -15.78
C ARG A 389 -4.36 17.76 -16.22
N ARG A 390 -4.89 16.66 -16.76
CA ARG A 390 -6.28 16.57 -17.23
C ARG A 390 -7.29 16.78 -16.09
N ILE A 391 -7.00 16.31 -14.89
CA ILE A 391 -7.82 16.53 -13.69
C ILE A 391 -7.36 17.72 -12.83
N GLY A 392 -6.50 18.59 -13.38
CA GLY A 392 -6.15 19.86 -12.75
C GLY A 392 -5.27 19.77 -11.51
N LYS A 393 -4.58 18.65 -11.25
CA LYS A 393 -3.58 18.59 -10.17
C LYS A 393 -2.38 19.48 -10.55
N THR A 394 -1.75 20.06 -9.54
CA THR A 394 -0.61 20.98 -9.70
C THR A 394 0.67 20.47 -9.04
N ARG A 395 0.53 19.45 -8.19
CA ARG A 395 1.61 18.81 -7.43
C ARG A 395 1.65 17.32 -7.70
N ILE A 396 2.85 16.78 -7.85
CA ILE A 396 3.12 15.35 -8.04
C ILE A 396 3.92 14.84 -6.85
N ILE A 397 3.51 13.70 -6.33
CA ILE A 397 4.32 12.91 -5.40
C ILE A 397 4.61 11.54 -6.01
N ALA A 398 5.76 10.96 -5.66
CA ALA A 398 6.08 9.58 -6.02
C ALA A 398 7.02 8.94 -4.99
N GLU A 399 7.04 7.62 -4.92
CA GLU A 399 8.06 6.84 -4.22
C GLU A 399 9.25 6.55 -5.13
N THR A 400 10.40 6.16 -4.59
CA THR A 400 11.44 5.49 -5.40
C THR A 400 12.39 4.66 -4.53
N GLY A 401 12.88 3.55 -5.09
CA GLY A 401 13.95 2.72 -4.52
C GLY A 401 15.26 2.99 -5.26
N ALA A 402 15.51 2.27 -6.36
CA ALA A 402 16.68 2.47 -7.24
C ALA A 402 16.82 3.89 -7.87
N GLY A 403 15.89 4.82 -7.63
CA GLY A 403 15.95 6.20 -8.12
C GLY A 403 15.41 6.41 -9.54
N GLN A 404 15.29 5.38 -10.38
CA GLN A 404 14.85 5.52 -11.77
C GLN A 404 13.42 6.07 -11.91
N HIS A 405 12.48 5.62 -11.07
CA HIS A 405 11.12 6.15 -11.08
C HIS A 405 11.07 7.61 -10.61
N GLY A 406 11.80 7.93 -9.54
CA GLY A 406 11.90 9.30 -9.05
C GLY A 406 12.53 10.24 -10.09
N VAL A 407 13.58 9.81 -10.81
CA VAL A 407 14.17 10.58 -11.91
C VAL A 407 13.19 10.76 -13.07
N ALA A 408 12.46 9.72 -13.46
CA ALA A 408 11.43 9.83 -14.51
C ALA A 408 10.33 10.83 -14.11
N THR A 409 9.86 10.75 -12.87
CA THR A 409 8.85 11.65 -12.31
C THR A 409 9.35 13.09 -12.24
N ALA A 410 10.54 13.33 -11.69
CA ALA A 410 11.16 14.65 -11.64
C ALA A 410 11.36 15.24 -13.04
N THR A 411 11.74 14.41 -14.02
CA THR A 411 11.95 14.82 -15.41
C THR A 411 10.65 15.33 -16.04
N VAL A 412 9.55 14.59 -15.88
CA VAL A 412 8.26 15.02 -16.43
C VAL A 412 7.70 16.22 -15.68
N CYS A 413 7.86 16.29 -14.35
CA CYS A 413 7.42 17.45 -13.57
C CYS A 413 8.15 18.73 -13.99
N ALA A 414 9.46 18.66 -14.22
CA ALA A 414 10.25 19.78 -14.74
C ALA A 414 9.74 20.25 -16.11
N ARG A 415 9.41 19.31 -17.01
CA ARG A 415 8.88 19.61 -18.35
C ARG A 415 7.50 20.27 -18.29
N PHE A 416 6.62 19.81 -17.40
CA PHE A 416 5.24 20.26 -17.28
C PHE A 416 5.03 21.35 -16.23
N ASN A 417 6.11 21.85 -15.61
CA ASN A 417 6.08 22.89 -14.58
C ASN A 417 5.15 22.55 -13.40
N MET A 418 5.31 21.34 -12.85
CA MET A 418 4.56 20.85 -11.70
C MET A 418 5.47 20.68 -10.49
N GLU A 419 4.97 20.97 -9.29
CA GLU A 419 5.72 20.69 -8.06
C GLU A 419 5.97 19.18 -7.95
N CYS A 420 7.19 18.78 -7.59
CA CYS A 420 7.58 17.38 -7.50
C CYS A 420 8.21 17.07 -6.14
N VAL A 421 7.61 16.12 -5.42
CA VAL A 421 8.15 15.60 -4.17
C VAL A 421 8.35 14.09 -4.29
N ILE A 422 9.57 13.62 -4.05
CA ILE A 422 9.93 12.21 -4.14
C ILE A 422 10.23 11.68 -2.75
N TYR A 423 9.51 10.66 -2.32
CA TYR A 423 9.80 9.89 -1.11
C TYR A 423 10.77 8.76 -1.45
N MET A 424 11.84 8.62 -0.68
CA MET A 424 12.87 7.62 -0.92
C MET A 424 13.40 7.10 0.42
N GLY A 425 13.51 5.78 0.58
CA GLY A 425 14.05 5.20 1.81
C GLY A 425 15.46 5.73 2.11
N ALA A 426 15.78 6.04 3.36
CA ALA A 426 17.07 6.65 3.71
C ALA A 426 18.28 5.76 3.34
N GLU A 427 18.12 4.43 3.38
CA GLU A 427 19.17 3.51 2.92
C GLU A 427 19.30 3.54 1.39
N ASP A 428 18.20 3.69 0.65
CA ASP A 428 18.23 3.85 -0.80
C ASP A 428 18.82 5.21 -1.22
N VAL A 429 18.54 6.29 -0.46
CA VAL A 429 19.18 7.61 -0.65
C VAL A 429 20.70 7.48 -0.57
N ARG A 430 21.21 6.71 0.41
CA ARG A 430 22.65 6.45 0.57
C ARG A 430 23.22 5.64 -0.61
N ARG A 431 22.56 4.54 -1.00
CA ARG A 431 23.02 3.62 -2.06
C ARG A 431 22.91 4.19 -3.47
N GLN A 432 22.04 5.18 -3.69
CA GLN A 432 21.71 5.71 -5.01
C GLN A 432 21.86 7.24 -5.07
N ALA A 433 22.91 7.76 -4.41
CA ALA A 433 23.17 9.19 -4.26
C ALA A 433 23.18 9.94 -5.60
N LEU A 434 23.68 9.31 -6.68
CA LEU A 434 23.69 9.91 -8.02
C LEU A 434 22.27 10.19 -8.54
N ASN A 435 21.32 9.29 -8.31
CA ASN A 435 19.93 9.51 -8.72
C ASN A 435 19.24 10.56 -7.84
N VAL A 436 19.55 10.63 -6.55
CA VAL A 436 19.10 11.72 -5.67
C VAL A 436 19.58 13.08 -6.18
N PHE A 437 20.86 13.17 -6.53
CA PHE A 437 21.43 14.36 -7.12
C PHE A 437 20.74 14.75 -8.43
N ARG A 438 20.50 13.79 -9.33
CA ARG A 438 19.74 14.02 -10.59
C ARG A 438 18.33 14.54 -10.34
N MET A 439 17.61 13.99 -9.36
CA MET A 439 16.27 14.46 -9.01
C MET A 439 16.28 15.91 -8.50
N ASN A 440 17.22 16.24 -7.62
CA ASN A 440 17.37 17.62 -7.12
C ASN A 440 17.76 18.60 -8.24
N MET A 441 18.63 18.20 -9.17
CA MET A 441 18.98 19.00 -10.36
C MET A 441 17.76 19.28 -11.25
N LEU A 442 16.80 18.36 -11.30
CA LEU A 442 15.54 18.53 -12.04
C LEU A 442 14.51 19.39 -11.27
N GLY A 443 14.85 19.86 -10.07
CA GLY A 443 13.98 20.71 -9.23
C GLY A 443 13.01 19.95 -8.34
N ALA A 444 13.11 18.62 -8.25
CA ALA A 444 12.31 17.84 -7.32
C ALA A 444 12.86 17.94 -5.89
N LYS A 445 11.97 17.88 -4.90
CA LYS A 445 12.33 17.75 -3.48
C LYS A 445 12.38 16.27 -3.11
N VAL A 446 13.55 15.76 -2.74
CA VAL A 446 13.69 14.39 -2.23
C VAL A 446 13.54 14.38 -0.71
N ILE A 447 12.64 13.54 -0.19
CA ILE A 447 12.38 13.35 1.24
C ILE A 447 12.86 11.96 1.66
N PRO A 448 13.95 11.86 2.45
CA PRO A 448 14.40 10.59 3.02
C PRO A 448 13.39 10.04 4.03
N VAL A 449 13.06 8.76 3.92
CA VAL A 449 12.18 8.04 4.85
C VAL A 449 13.01 7.24 5.83
N GLU A 450 12.94 7.61 7.11
CA GLU A 450 13.74 7.05 8.21
C GLU A 450 13.01 5.95 9.01
N SER A 451 11.70 5.80 8.77
CA SER A 451 10.86 4.79 9.40
C SER A 451 11.07 3.40 8.79
N GLY A 452 10.73 2.36 9.56
CA GLY A 452 10.76 0.98 9.10
C GLY A 452 12.14 0.51 8.65
N SER A 453 12.17 -0.21 7.51
CA SER A 453 13.38 -0.74 6.88
C SER A 453 14.20 0.32 6.15
N ARG A 454 13.65 1.54 5.96
CA ARG A 454 14.25 2.66 5.24
C ARG A 454 14.50 2.35 3.76
N THR A 455 13.59 1.59 3.15
CA THR A 455 13.65 1.17 1.74
C THR A 455 12.40 1.60 0.96
N LEU A 456 12.27 1.13 -0.29
CA LEU A 456 11.12 1.36 -1.17
C LEU A 456 9.75 1.13 -0.50
N LYS A 457 9.61 0.09 0.33
CA LYS A 457 8.34 -0.20 1.04
C LYS A 457 7.90 0.99 1.88
N ASP A 458 8.81 1.54 2.68
CA ASP A 458 8.50 2.64 3.58
C ASP A 458 8.27 3.96 2.81
N ALA A 459 8.93 4.14 1.66
CA ALA A 459 8.68 5.27 0.77
C ALA A 459 7.27 5.25 0.16
N VAL A 460 6.73 4.08 -0.18
CA VAL A 460 5.33 3.94 -0.65
C VAL A 460 4.37 4.41 0.45
N ASN A 461 4.59 3.97 1.68
CA ASN A 461 3.74 4.33 2.82
C ASN A 461 3.70 5.84 3.06
N GLU A 462 4.85 6.51 3.06
CA GLU A 462 4.91 7.97 3.25
C GLU A 462 4.31 8.73 2.07
N ALA A 463 4.49 8.26 0.83
CA ALA A 463 3.83 8.85 -0.34
C ALA A 463 2.30 8.74 -0.25
N MET A 464 1.75 7.57 0.13
CA MET A 464 0.31 7.41 0.34
C MET A 464 -0.22 8.34 1.43
N ARG A 465 0.52 8.56 2.51
CA ARG A 465 0.13 9.44 3.63
C ARG A 465 0.12 10.92 3.26
N ASP A 466 1.11 11.37 2.50
CA ASP A 466 1.10 12.69 1.89
C ASP A 466 -0.15 12.85 1.01
N TRP A 467 -0.44 11.83 0.19
CA TRP A 467 -1.60 11.87 -0.69
C TRP A 467 -2.91 12.06 0.07
N VAL A 468 -3.16 11.26 1.13
CA VAL A 468 -4.33 11.38 2.01
C VAL A 468 -4.52 12.82 2.50
N THR A 469 -3.41 13.55 2.74
CA THR A 469 -3.44 14.90 3.30
C THR A 469 -3.67 15.97 2.24
N ASN A 470 -3.28 15.73 0.98
CA ASN A 470 -3.21 16.73 -0.09
C ASN A 470 -3.99 16.36 -1.38
N LEU A 471 -5.06 15.56 -1.27
CA LEU A 471 -5.82 15.00 -2.42
C LEU A 471 -6.30 16.03 -3.46
N SER A 472 -6.67 17.24 -3.04
CA SER A 472 -7.24 18.25 -3.93
C SER A 472 -6.23 18.79 -4.95
N THR A 473 -4.95 18.88 -4.59
CA THR A 473 -3.89 19.48 -5.42
C THR A 473 -2.87 18.47 -5.92
N THR A 474 -2.82 17.28 -5.32
CA THR A 474 -1.73 16.32 -5.51
C THR A 474 -2.19 15.07 -6.27
N HIS A 475 -1.43 14.67 -7.29
CA HIS A 475 -1.48 13.34 -7.90
C HIS A 475 -0.36 12.45 -7.36
N TYR A 476 -0.69 11.23 -6.93
CA TYR A 476 0.31 10.22 -6.61
C TYR A 476 0.70 9.45 -7.89
N LEU A 477 1.90 9.72 -8.39
CA LEU A 477 2.45 9.07 -9.58
C LEU A 477 3.16 7.78 -9.17
N VAL A 478 2.39 6.68 -9.05
CA VAL A 478 2.92 5.36 -8.66
C VAL A 478 3.92 4.82 -9.68
N GLY A 479 4.98 4.17 -9.21
CA GLY A 479 6.10 3.71 -10.04
C GLY A 479 5.97 2.32 -10.64
N SER A 480 4.98 1.53 -10.23
CA SER A 480 4.76 0.19 -10.79
C SER A 480 3.29 -0.19 -10.79
N CYS A 481 2.95 -1.37 -11.33
CA CYS A 481 1.57 -1.89 -11.36
C CYS A 481 1.14 -2.47 -10.00
N ILE A 482 1.54 -1.80 -8.91
CA ILE A 482 1.18 -2.08 -7.52
C ILE A 482 0.11 -1.06 -7.09
N GLY A 483 -0.30 -1.14 -5.82
CA GLY A 483 -1.27 -0.20 -5.29
C GLY A 483 -2.72 -0.61 -5.56
N PRO A 484 -3.67 0.10 -4.93
CA PRO A 484 -5.10 -0.14 -5.12
C PRO A 484 -5.51 0.13 -6.57
N HIS A 485 -6.61 -0.49 -7.00
CA HIS A 485 -7.31 -0.05 -8.22
C HIS A 485 -7.58 1.47 -8.16
N PRO A 486 -7.33 2.25 -9.25
CA PRO A 486 -7.04 1.83 -10.63
C PRO A 486 -5.56 1.74 -11.03
N PHE A 487 -4.63 1.90 -10.10
CA PHE A 487 -3.20 2.02 -10.41
C PHE A 487 -2.61 0.87 -11.24
N PRO A 488 -2.84 -0.42 -10.92
CA PRO A 488 -2.31 -1.53 -11.72
C PRO A 488 -2.70 -1.44 -13.20
N THR A 489 -3.97 -1.09 -13.47
CA THR A 489 -4.52 -0.93 -14.82
C THR A 489 -3.91 0.27 -15.54
N ILE A 490 -3.80 1.42 -14.85
CA ILE A 490 -3.19 2.65 -15.40
C ILE A 490 -1.76 2.39 -15.84
N VAL A 491 -0.94 1.82 -14.95
CA VAL A 491 0.48 1.59 -15.23
C VAL A 491 0.65 0.62 -16.39
N ARG A 492 -0.13 -0.47 -16.42
CA ARG A 492 -0.12 -1.43 -17.53
C ARG A 492 -0.47 -0.76 -18.85
N ASP A 493 -1.51 0.06 -18.89
CA ASP A 493 -1.99 0.68 -20.13
C ASP A 493 -0.99 1.66 -20.73
N PHE A 494 -0.17 2.33 -19.90
CA PHE A 494 0.95 3.14 -20.38
C PHE A 494 2.22 2.35 -20.68
N GLN A 495 2.37 1.14 -20.16
CA GLN A 495 3.51 0.28 -20.44
C GLN A 495 3.29 -0.71 -21.59
N LYS A 496 2.03 -1.00 -21.99
CA LYS A 496 1.72 -1.97 -23.07
C LYS A 496 2.36 -1.63 -24.42
N VAL A 497 2.73 -0.36 -24.63
CA VAL A 497 3.50 0.09 -25.80
C VAL A 497 4.77 -0.76 -26.03
N ILE A 498 5.36 -1.32 -24.97
CA ILE A 498 6.51 -2.23 -25.07
C ILE A 498 6.14 -3.50 -25.86
N GLY A 499 5.06 -4.18 -25.44
CA GLY A 499 4.55 -5.39 -26.09
C GLY A 499 4.06 -5.12 -27.52
N GLN A 500 3.36 -4.00 -27.74
CA GLN A 500 2.91 -3.57 -29.07
C GLN A 500 4.08 -3.41 -30.04
N GLU A 501 5.15 -2.76 -29.59
CA GLU A 501 6.34 -2.58 -30.41
C GLU A 501 7.08 -3.90 -30.65
N ILE A 502 7.22 -4.78 -29.67
CA ILE A 502 7.81 -6.13 -29.88
C ILE A 502 7.02 -6.88 -30.96
N LYS A 503 5.69 -6.88 -30.86
CA LYS A 503 4.80 -7.55 -31.80
C LYS A 503 4.96 -7.00 -33.21
N ALA A 504 5.05 -5.69 -33.38
CA ALA A 504 5.28 -5.05 -34.67
C ALA A 504 6.69 -5.33 -35.22
N GLN A 505 7.72 -5.15 -34.40
CA GLN A 505 9.13 -5.22 -34.80
C GLN A 505 9.57 -6.64 -35.15
N LEU A 506 9.13 -7.66 -34.39
CA LEU A 506 9.47 -9.05 -34.73
C LEU A 506 8.66 -9.55 -35.93
N LYS A 507 7.42 -9.09 -36.10
CA LYS A 507 6.65 -9.36 -37.32
C LYS A 507 7.33 -8.76 -38.55
N GLU A 508 7.89 -7.56 -38.45
CA GLU A 508 8.70 -6.96 -39.52
C GLU A 508 9.99 -7.75 -39.80
N ALA A 509 10.70 -8.17 -38.75
CA ALA A 509 11.98 -8.87 -38.90
C ALA A 509 11.86 -10.34 -39.35
N LYS A 510 10.78 -11.04 -38.96
CA LYS A 510 10.64 -12.51 -39.11
C LYS A 510 9.28 -12.98 -39.63
N GLY A 511 8.29 -12.09 -39.75
CA GLY A 511 6.94 -12.46 -40.17
C GLY A 511 6.13 -13.25 -39.14
N LYS A 512 6.61 -13.38 -37.89
CA LYS A 512 5.95 -14.15 -36.82
C LYS A 512 5.97 -13.44 -35.46
N LEU A 513 5.21 -14.01 -34.51
CA LEU A 513 5.26 -13.66 -33.09
C LEU A 513 6.49 -14.29 -32.41
N PRO A 514 6.94 -13.79 -31.25
CA PRO A 514 8.00 -14.44 -30.49
C PRO A 514 7.52 -15.77 -29.92
N ASP A 515 8.43 -16.71 -29.74
CA ASP A 515 8.12 -18.01 -29.12
C ASP A 515 8.16 -17.88 -27.58
N VAL A 516 9.09 -17.07 -27.06
CA VAL A 516 9.29 -16.81 -25.62
C VAL A 516 9.55 -15.33 -25.36
N ILE A 517 8.94 -14.79 -24.32
CA ILE A 517 9.19 -13.44 -23.81
C ILE A 517 9.63 -13.51 -22.36
N VAL A 518 10.74 -12.83 -22.03
CA VAL A 518 11.35 -12.82 -20.71
C VAL A 518 11.46 -11.38 -20.19
N ALA A 519 11.04 -11.14 -18.95
CA ALA A 519 11.13 -9.83 -18.30
C ALA A 519 11.34 -9.96 -16.79
N CYS A 520 12.04 -9.01 -16.17
CA CYS A 520 12.25 -9.00 -14.71
C CYS A 520 11.00 -8.53 -13.97
N VAL A 521 10.75 -9.07 -12.78
CA VAL A 521 9.54 -8.81 -11.99
C VAL A 521 9.94 -8.35 -10.58
N GLY A 522 9.83 -7.04 -10.35
CA GLY A 522 9.73 -6.45 -9.01
C GLY A 522 8.25 -6.17 -8.74
N GLY A 523 7.85 -4.89 -8.77
CA GLY A 523 6.42 -4.54 -8.82
C GLY A 523 5.70 -5.03 -10.09
N GLY A 524 6.41 -5.18 -11.22
CA GLY A 524 5.91 -5.84 -12.44
C GLY A 524 5.66 -4.94 -13.66
N SER A 525 5.83 -3.61 -13.56
CA SER A 525 5.45 -2.68 -14.65
C SER A 525 6.08 -2.96 -16.02
N ASN A 526 7.38 -3.28 -16.08
CA ASN A 526 8.03 -3.61 -17.36
C ASN A 526 7.51 -4.94 -17.91
N ALA A 527 7.38 -5.94 -17.05
CA ALA A 527 6.96 -7.28 -17.43
C ALA A 527 5.53 -7.28 -17.94
N ILE A 528 4.58 -6.68 -17.21
CA ILE A 528 3.20 -6.62 -17.68
C ILE A 528 3.06 -5.82 -18.97
N GLY A 529 3.79 -4.70 -19.12
CA GLY A 529 3.84 -3.94 -20.38
C GLY A 529 4.40 -4.74 -21.56
N THR A 530 5.34 -5.64 -21.29
CA THR A 530 5.91 -6.56 -22.28
C THR A 530 4.95 -7.70 -22.61
N PHE A 531 4.21 -8.21 -21.61
CA PHE A 531 3.38 -9.41 -21.72
C PHE A 531 1.96 -9.13 -22.24
N TYR A 532 1.41 -7.95 -21.96
CA TYR A 532 -0.03 -7.69 -22.04
C TYR A 532 -0.66 -8.12 -23.38
N ASP A 533 -0.10 -7.66 -24.50
CA ASP A 533 -0.65 -7.97 -25.82
C ASP A 533 -0.47 -9.44 -26.24
N PHE A 534 0.36 -10.21 -25.53
CA PHE A 534 0.60 -11.63 -25.76
C PHE A 534 -0.20 -12.53 -24.82
N ILE A 535 -0.87 -12.00 -23.79
CA ILE A 535 -1.74 -12.78 -22.89
C ILE A 535 -2.77 -13.64 -23.65
N PRO A 536 -3.41 -13.15 -24.74
CA PRO A 536 -4.31 -13.97 -25.56
C PRO A 536 -3.57 -15.04 -26.41
N ASP A 537 -2.33 -14.76 -26.81
CA ASP A 537 -1.53 -15.60 -27.70
C ASP A 537 -0.91 -16.80 -26.94
N LYS A 538 -1.69 -17.87 -26.74
CA LYS A 538 -1.29 -19.02 -25.89
C LYS A 538 -0.03 -19.77 -26.33
N ASN A 539 0.38 -19.62 -27.58
CA ASN A 539 1.63 -20.20 -28.09
C ASN A 539 2.88 -19.40 -27.68
N VAL A 540 2.71 -18.17 -27.21
CA VAL A 540 3.82 -17.34 -26.73
C VAL A 540 4.02 -17.60 -25.24
N ARG A 541 5.19 -18.13 -24.87
CA ARG A 541 5.54 -18.35 -23.46
C ARG A 541 5.91 -17.02 -22.79
N LEU A 542 5.38 -16.77 -21.60
CA LEU A 542 5.62 -15.57 -20.82
C LEU A 542 6.38 -15.94 -19.56
N VAL A 543 7.60 -15.44 -19.41
CA VAL A 543 8.50 -15.78 -18.31
C VAL A 543 8.88 -14.52 -17.53
N GLY A 544 8.32 -14.39 -16.33
CA GLY A 544 8.74 -13.38 -15.35
C GLY A 544 9.95 -13.86 -14.55
N VAL A 545 10.89 -12.98 -14.22
CA VAL A 545 12.08 -13.34 -13.43
C VAL A 545 12.16 -12.51 -12.16
N GLU A 546 12.00 -13.16 -11.02
CA GLU A 546 12.06 -12.56 -9.69
C GLU A 546 13.48 -12.57 -9.12
N ALA A 547 13.74 -11.67 -8.17
CA ALA A 547 15.02 -11.63 -7.47
C ALA A 547 15.12 -12.71 -6.39
N GLY A 548 16.07 -13.61 -6.55
CA GLY A 548 16.37 -14.69 -5.62
C GLY A 548 17.28 -14.30 -4.47
N GLY A 549 17.80 -13.06 -4.45
CA GLY A 549 18.71 -12.57 -3.42
C GLY A 549 19.89 -13.52 -3.19
N GLU A 550 20.14 -13.88 -1.94
CA GLU A 550 21.21 -14.82 -1.56
C GLU A 550 20.83 -16.29 -1.76
N GLY A 551 19.57 -16.58 -2.14
CA GLY A 551 19.04 -17.93 -2.34
C GLY A 551 17.62 -18.09 -1.79
N LEU A 552 16.98 -19.21 -2.14
CA LEU A 552 15.60 -19.52 -1.78
C LEU A 552 15.43 -20.38 -0.51
N ASP A 553 16.54 -20.79 0.11
CA ASP A 553 16.53 -21.64 1.31
C ASP A 553 16.41 -20.82 2.62
N GLY A 554 16.61 -19.50 2.56
CA GLY A 554 16.41 -18.57 3.67
C GLY A 554 15.52 -17.39 3.29
N ASP A 555 15.46 -16.37 4.15
CA ASP A 555 14.53 -15.23 3.99
C ASP A 555 15.14 -14.04 3.21
N ARG A 556 16.39 -14.15 2.76
CA ARG A 556 17.12 -13.10 2.05
C ARG A 556 16.88 -13.15 0.54
N HIS A 557 15.64 -12.92 0.13
CA HIS A 557 15.22 -12.86 -1.28
C HIS A 557 14.00 -11.95 -1.50
N SER A 558 13.65 -11.68 -2.76
CA SER A 558 12.42 -10.98 -3.16
C SER A 558 11.60 -11.79 -4.17
N ALA A 559 11.63 -13.13 -4.05
CA ALA A 559 10.93 -14.07 -4.93
C ALA A 559 9.45 -14.24 -4.54
N THR A 560 8.67 -13.17 -4.69
CA THR A 560 7.31 -13.02 -4.14
C THR A 560 6.29 -14.03 -4.67
N LEU A 561 6.23 -14.27 -5.97
CA LEU A 561 5.33 -15.22 -6.59
C LEU A 561 5.76 -16.66 -6.32
N THR A 562 7.06 -16.89 -6.19
CA THR A 562 7.66 -18.21 -5.93
C THR A 562 7.46 -18.67 -4.48
N LYS A 563 7.67 -17.78 -3.50
CA LYS A 563 7.69 -18.13 -2.06
C LYS A 563 6.58 -17.47 -1.24
N GLY A 564 5.97 -16.42 -1.77
CA GLY A 564 4.92 -15.67 -1.08
C GLY A 564 3.58 -16.37 -1.06
N LYS A 565 2.63 -15.71 -0.40
CA LYS A 565 1.23 -16.15 -0.28
C LYS A 565 0.29 -15.00 -0.60
N PRO A 566 -0.94 -15.27 -1.07
CA PRO A 566 -1.97 -14.24 -1.16
C PRO A 566 -2.15 -13.49 0.16
N GLY A 567 -2.16 -12.16 0.10
CA GLY A 567 -2.32 -11.26 1.23
C GLY A 567 -2.65 -9.84 0.75
N VAL A 568 -2.68 -8.89 1.67
CA VAL A 568 -2.95 -7.47 1.41
C VAL A 568 -1.74 -6.64 1.80
N LEU A 569 -1.26 -5.81 0.88
CA LEU A 569 -0.14 -4.89 1.06
C LEU A 569 -0.35 -3.66 0.18
N HIS A 570 -0.04 -2.47 0.69
CA HIS A 570 -0.10 -1.22 -0.07
C HIS A 570 -1.40 -1.03 -0.86
N GLY A 571 -2.57 -1.29 -0.26
CA GLY A 571 -3.84 -1.03 -0.93
C GLY A 571 -4.39 -2.16 -1.80
N VAL A 572 -3.71 -3.30 -1.93
CA VAL A 572 -4.09 -4.33 -2.92
C VAL A 572 -3.94 -5.75 -2.39
N ARG A 573 -4.87 -6.63 -2.78
CA ARG A 573 -4.73 -8.07 -2.58
C ARG A 573 -3.87 -8.68 -3.68
N THR A 574 -2.75 -9.27 -3.31
CA THR A 574 -1.74 -9.83 -4.22
C THR A 574 -0.89 -10.90 -3.53
N TYR A 575 0.06 -11.53 -4.21
CA TYR A 575 1.09 -12.34 -3.54
C TYR A 575 2.06 -11.42 -2.79
N ILE A 576 2.37 -11.80 -1.56
CA ILE A 576 3.30 -11.08 -0.68
C ILE A 576 4.21 -12.04 0.10
N LEU A 577 5.42 -11.58 0.42
CA LEU A 577 6.33 -12.21 1.37
C LEU A 577 5.96 -11.78 2.78
N GLN A 578 5.44 -12.73 3.56
CA GLN A 578 4.90 -12.47 4.91
C GLN A 578 5.14 -13.65 5.85
N SER A 579 5.18 -13.35 7.15
CA SER A 579 5.25 -14.34 8.22
C SER A 579 3.94 -15.14 8.32
N LYS A 580 3.95 -16.20 9.14
CA LYS A 580 2.72 -16.97 9.41
C LYS A 580 1.62 -16.13 10.06
N ALA A 581 1.98 -15.08 10.80
CA ALA A 581 1.06 -14.15 11.43
C ALA A 581 0.62 -12.99 10.52
N GLY A 582 1.05 -12.99 9.25
CA GLY A 582 0.70 -11.97 8.28
C GLY A 582 1.45 -10.66 8.44
N GLN A 583 2.63 -10.68 9.05
CA GLN A 583 3.54 -9.54 9.07
C GLN A 583 4.42 -9.55 7.82
N ILE A 584 4.63 -8.40 7.20
CA ILE A 584 5.46 -8.26 6.00
C ILE A 584 6.92 -8.47 6.36
N ILE A 585 7.59 -9.37 5.64
CA ILE A 585 9.00 -9.70 5.87
C ILE A 585 9.88 -8.76 5.04
N GLU A 586 11.01 -8.34 5.61
CA GLU A 586 12.03 -7.59 4.87
C GLU A 586 12.66 -8.45 3.78
N THR A 587 12.83 -7.88 2.59
CA THR A 587 13.32 -8.61 1.43
C THR A 587 14.80 -8.35 1.16
N HIS A 588 15.33 -9.01 0.13
CA HIS A 588 16.69 -8.74 -0.33
C HIS A 588 16.87 -8.99 -1.82
N SER A 589 17.53 -8.04 -2.47
CA SER A 589 18.15 -8.21 -3.77
C SER A 589 19.38 -7.30 -3.87
N VAL A 590 20.38 -7.71 -4.66
CA VAL A 590 21.43 -6.78 -5.11
C VAL A 590 20.84 -5.62 -5.93
N SER A 591 19.68 -5.83 -6.55
CA SER A 591 18.97 -4.85 -7.36
C SER A 591 17.85 -4.17 -6.57
N ALA A 592 18.04 -2.91 -6.22
CA ALA A 592 17.05 -2.12 -5.48
C ALA A 592 15.67 -2.02 -6.18
N GLY A 593 15.61 -2.11 -7.52
CA GLY A 593 14.35 -2.08 -8.26
C GLY A 593 13.52 -3.37 -8.18
N LEU A 594 14.12 -4.48 -7.73
CA LEU A 594 13.44 -5.76 -7.49
C LEU A 594 13.27 -6.07 -6.00
N ASP A 595 13.83 -5.25 -5.11
CA ASP A 595 13.75 -5.44 -3.65
C ASP A 595 12.39 -4.97 -3.10
N TYR A 596 11.36 -5.77 -3.35
CA TYR A 596 9.98 -5.46 -2.97
C TYR A 596 9.23 -6.72 -2.50
N PRO A 597 8.52 -6.69 -1.35
CA PRO A 597 7.84 -7.88 -0.80
C PRO A 597 6.52 -8.23 -1.47
N GLY A 598 6.01 -7.38 -2.37
CA GLY A 598 4.77 -7.62 -3.11
C GLY A 598 5.00 -7.80 -4.61
N VAL A 599 3.91 -7.83 -5.36
CA VAL A 599 3.93 -7.85 -6.84
C VAL A 599 2.58 -7.31 -7.36
N GLY A 600 2.53 -6.80 -8.59
CA GLY A 600 1.27 -6.35 -9.18
C GLY A 600 0.21 -7.46 -9.26
N PRO A 601 -1.08 -7.16 -9.01
CA PRO A 601 -2.13 -8.17 -8.91
C PRO A 601 -2.39 -8.93 -10.22
N GLU A 602 -2.13 -8.31 -11.38
CA GLU A 602 -2.27 -8.98 -12.67
C GLU A 602 -1.20 -10.07 -12.87
N HIS A 603 0.01 -9.91 -12.31
CA HIS A 603 1.01 -10.98 -12.29
C HIS A 603 0.61 -12.14 -11.39
N SER A 604 0.03 -11.85 -10.22
CA SER A 604 -0.57 -12.85 -9.33
C SER A 604 -1.64 -13.67 -10.05
N TRP A 605 -2.50 -13.02 -10.82
CA TRP A 605 -3.49 -13.70 -11.67
C TRP A 605 -2.84 -14.52 -12.80
N LEU A 606 -1.84 -13.97 -13.49
CA LEU A 606 -1.12 -14.69 -14.54
C LEU A 606 -0.43 -15.95 -14.01
N LYS A 607 0.08 -15.93 -12.77
CA LYS A 607 0.62 -17.10 -12.07
C LYS A 607 -0.48 -18.13 -11.80
N ASP A 608 -1.55 -17.72 -11.10
CA ASP A 608 -2.60 -18.65 -10.66
C ASP A 608 -3.37 -19.25 -11.83
N SER A 609 -3.52 -18.51 -12.93
CA SER A 609 -4.14 -19.02 -14.17
C SER A 609 -3.22 -19.91 -15.00
N GLY A 610 -1.94 -20.02 -14.63
CA GLY A 610 -0.92 -20.75 -15.41
C GLY A 610 -0.56 -20.07 -16.73
N ARG A 611 -0.96 -18.81 -16.96
CA ARG A 611 -0.67 -18.11 -18.20
C ARG A 611 0.78 -17.64 -18.29
N ALA A 612 1.40 -17.27 -17.17
CA ALA A 612 2.81 -16.91 -17.10
C ALA A 612 3.57 -17.84 -16.15
N GLU A 613 4.81 -18.13 -16.50
CA GLU A 613 5.79 -18.85 -15.70
C GLU A 613 6.64 -17.82 -14.95
N TYR A 614 7.02 -18.12 -13.71
CA TYR A 614 7.89 -17.24 -12.92
C TYR A 614 9.13 -18.01 -12.46
N ALA A 615 10.28 -17.54 -12.91
CA ALA A 615 11.60 -18.05 -12.56
C ALA A 615 12.28 -17.13 -11.54
N VAL A 616 13.36 -17.62 -10.94
CA VAL A 616 14.14 -16.87 -9.95
C VAL A 616 15.60 -16.81 -10.39
N ALA A 617 16.20 -15.63 -10.28
CA ALA A 617 17.64 -15.44 -10.43
C ALA A 617 18.22 -14.84 -9.15
N THR A 618 19.18 -15.54 -8.53
CA THR A 618 19.95 -15.07 -7.37
C THR A 618 20.85 -13.88 -7.73
N ASP A 619 21.38 -13.19 -6.72
CA ASP A 619 22.32 -12.08 -6.90
C ASP A 619 23.53 -12.49 -7.74
N GLU A 620 24.10 -13.68 -7.48
CA GLU A 620 25.21 -14.20 -8.28
C GLU A 620 24.81 -14.36 -9.75
N GLN A 621 23.64 -14.93 -9.99
CA GLN A 621 23.13 -15.17 -11.33
C GLN A 621 22.82 -13.86 -12.07
N ALA A 622 22.24 -12.88 -11.39
CA ALA A 622 22.04 -11.54 -11.92
C ALA A 622 23.36 -10.87 -12.28
N LEU A 623 24.40 -10.98 -11.44
CA LEU A 623 25.72 -10.42 -11.73
C LEU A 623 26.40 -11.15 -12.90
N ARG A 624 26.21 -12.47 -13.05
CA ARG A 624 26.61 -13.20 -14.27
C ARG A 624 25.86 -12.67 -15.50
N GLY A 625 24.56 -12.42 -15.40
CA GLY A 625 23.76 -11.80 -16.46
C GLY A 625 24.26 -10.41 -16.84
N PHE A 626 24.61 -9.59 -15.85
CA PHE A 626 25.21 -8.25 -16.04
C PHE A 626 26.52 -8.34 -16.82
N ARG A 627 27.43 -9.22 -16.36
CA ARG A 627 28.71 -9.49 -17.01
C ARG A 627 28.54 -9.96 -18.46
N LEU A 628 27.65 -10.94 -18.69
CA LEU A 628 27.40 -11.50 -20.02
C LEU A 628 26.98 -10.41 -21.02
N CYS A 629 25.99 -9.59 -20.68
CA CYS A 629 25.51 -8.52 -21.56
C CYS A 629 26.61 -7.47 -21.81
N THR A 630 27.35 -7.12 -20.76
CA THR A 630 28.44 -6.15 -20.83
C THR A 630 29.58 -6.62 -21.74
N GLN A 631 30.08 -7.85 -21.55
CA GLN A 631 31.27 -8.33 -22.27
C GLN A 631 30.95 -8.86 -23.67
N LEU A 632 29.75 -9.40 -23.90
CA LEU A 632 29.39 -10.01 -25.18
C LEU A 632 28.72 -9.03 -26.14
N GLU A 633 27.90 -8.10 -25.64
CA GLU A 633 27.16 -7.15 -26.48
C GLU A 633 27.63 -5.69 -26.31
N GLY A 634 28.52 -5.40 -25.36
CA GLY A 634 28.95 -4.03 -25.08
C GLY A 634 27.84 -3.14 -24.52
N ILE A 635 26.81 -3.75 -23.91
CA ILE A 635 25.68 -3.06 -23.30
C ILE A 635 25.76 -3.25 -21.79
N ILE A 636 25.76 -2.15 -21.03
CA ILE A 636 25.74 -2.20 -19.56
C ILE A 636 24.27 -2.21 -19.10
N PRO A 637 23.70 -3.38 -18.72
CA PRO A 637 22.30 -3.48 -18.35
C PRO A 637 22.06 -3.00 -16.92
N ALA A 638 20.85 -2.54 -16.60
CA ALA A 638 20.48 -2.38 -15.19
C ALA A 638 20.48 -3.75 -14.48
N LEU A 639 20.83 -3.79 -13.18
CA LEU A 639 20.83 -5.04 -12.41
C LEU A 639 19.46 -5.73 -12.40
N GLU A 640 18.37 -4.97 -12.47
CA GLU A 640 17.01 -5.48 -12.64
C GLU A 640 16.92 -6.32 -13.94
N SER A 641 17.33 -5.73 -15.06
CA SER A 641 17.31 -6.36 -16.39
C SER A 641 18.27 -7.56 -16.47
N SER A 642 19.36 -7.53 -15.70
CA SER A 642 20.35 -8.62 -15.66
C SER A 642 19.78 -9.94 -15.15
N HIS A 643 18.74 -9.89 -14.29
CA HIS A 643 18.00 -11.08 -13.88
C HIS A 643 17.31 -11.74 -15.09
N ALA A 644 16.64 -10.93 -15.92
CA ALA A 644 15.99 -11.39 -17.14
C ALA A 644 16.99 -11.88 -18.20
N ILE A 645 18.15 -11.23 -18.31
CA ILE A 645 19.24 -11.64 -19.21
C ILE A 645 19.75 -13.03 -18.80
N TRP A 646 20.05 -13.24 -17.52
CA TRP A 646 20.53 -14.53 -17.02
C TRP A 646 19.57 -15.66 -17.38
N GLU A 647 18.30 -15.50 -17.02
CA GLU A 647 17.29 -16.54 -17.26
C GLU A 647 16.99 -16.72 -18.75
N GLY A 648 16.93 -15.63 -19.52
CA GLY A 648 16.73 -15.70 -20.96
C GLY A 648 17.85 -16.44 -21.69
N VAL A 649 19.11 -16.21 -21.32
CA VAL A 649 20.26 -16.95 -21.86
C VAL A 649 20.24 -18.42 -21.43
N ARG A 650 19.87 -18.71 -20.17
CA ARG A 650 19.73 -20.08 -19.67
C ARG A 650 18.64 -20.84 -20.43
N LEU A 651 17.48 -20.22 -20.66
CA LEU A 651 16.39 -20.80 -21.44
C LEU A 651 16.79 -21.00 -22.90
N ALA A 652 17.43 -20.01 -23.52
CA ALA A 652 17.88 -20.09 -24.91
C ALA A 652 18.78 -21.31 -25.17
N LYS A 653 19.64 -21.69 -24.22
CA LYS A 653 20.48 -22.92 -24.28
C LYS A 653 19.68 -24.22 -24.41
N THR A 654 18.44 -24.23 -23.92
CA THR A 654 17.56 -25.42 -23.91
C THR A 654 16.59 -25.47 -25.09
N LEU A 655 16.53 -24.40 -25.87
CA LEU A 655 15.58 -24.20 -26.96
C LEU A 655 16.28 -24.38 -28.32
N SER A 656 15.48 -24.67 -29.36
CA SER A 656 15.97 -24.89 -30.71
C SER A 656 16.44 -23.57 -31.37
N LYS A 657 17.35 -23.65 -32.34
CA LYS A 657 17.97 -22.48 -32.99
C LYS A 657 17.01 -21.64 -33.84
N ASP A 658 15.84 -22.17 -34.16
CA ASP A 658 14.73 -21.53 -34.87
C ASP A 658 13.73 -20.84 -33.93
N THR A 659 13.88 -21.03 -32.62
CA THR A 659 13.09 -20.32 -31.59
C THR A 659 13.56 -18.88 -31.47
N ASP A 660 12.63 -17.92 -31.45
CA ASP A 660 12.89 -16.50 -31.19
C ASP A 660 12.48 -16.15 -29.74
N LEU A 661 13.48 -15.82 -28.92
CA LEU A 661 13.33 -15.44 -27.52
C LEU A 661 13.61 -13.94 -27.37
N VAL A 662 12.63 -13.21 -26.83
CA VAL A 662 12.74 -11.76 -26.56
C VAL A 662 12.98 -11.51 -25.08
N ILE A 663 13.99 -10.71 -24.75
CA ILE A 663 14.28 -10.24 -23.39
C ILE A 663 13.99 -8.75 -23.31
N CYS A 664 13.16 -8.33 -22.35
CA CYS A 664 12.94 -6.92 -22.04
C CYS A 664 14.15 -6.36 -21.28
N LEU A 665 14.95 -5.53 -21.96
CA LEU A 665 16.07 -4.82 -21.35
C LEU A 665 15.54 -3.52 -20.72
N SER A 666 14.92 -3.67 -19.55
CA SER A 666 14.04 -2.67 -18.91
C SER A 666 14.68 -1.33 -18.56
N GLY A 667 16.02 -1.25 -18.53
CA GLY A 667 16.79 -0.07 -18.16
C GLY A 667 18.30 -0.28 -18.29
N ARG A 668 19.05 0.83 -18.32
CA ARG A 668 20.52 0.86 -18.40
C ARG A 668 21.19 0.87 -17.01
N GLY A 669 22.40 0.32 -16.96
CA GLY A 669 23.12 0.05 -15.71
C GLY A 669 24.03 1.17 -15.20
N ASP A 670 24.00 2.39 -15.77
CA ASP A 670 24.85 3.50 -15.28
C ASP A 670 24.72 3.72 -13.77
N LYS A 671 23.49 3.58 -13.24
CA LYS A 671 23.19 3.73 -11.81
C LYS A 671 23.79 2.62 -10.93
N ASP A 672 24.12 1.49 -11.52
CA ASP A 672 24.58 0.30 -10.81
C ASP A 672 26.11 0.19 -10.85
N VAL A 673 26.81 0.95 -11.71
CA VAL A 673 28.27 0.86 -11.89
C VAL A 673 29.02 1.14 -10.59
N GLU A 674 28.61 2.14 -9.80
CA GLU A 674 29.24 2.47 -8.52
C GLU A 674 29.11 1.30 -7.54
N GLN A 675 27.89 0.79 -7.35
CA GLN A 675 27.62 -0.39 -6.51
C GLN A 675 28.43 -1.62 -6.98
N ILE A 676 28.53 -1.83 -8.30
CA ILE A 676 29.32 -2.92 -8.87
C ILE A 676 30.81 -2.72 -8.61
N SER A 677 31.33 -1.49 -8.73
CA SER A 677 32.73 -1.19 -8.46
C SER A 677 33.13 -1.46 -7.00
N GLU A 678 32.20 -1.31 -6.07
CA GLU A 678 32.41 -1.64 -4.65
C GLU A 678 32.27 -3.14 -4.36
N LEU A 679 31.22 -3.77 -4.90
CA LEU A 679 30.90 -5.16 -4.59
C LEU A 679 31.78 -6.17 -5.33
N LEU A 680 32.22 -5.86 -6.56
CA LEU A 680 32.94 -6.78 -7.42
C LEU A 680 34.29 -7.20 -6.84
N PRO A 681 35.25 -6.29 -6.51
CA PRO A 681 36.57 -6.68 -6.03
C PRO A 681 36.54 -7.46 -4.71
N GLY A 682 35.54 -7.21 -3.88
CA GLY A 682 35.39 -7.84 -2.56
C GLY A 682 34.70 -9.20 -2.59
N LYS A 683 33.39 -9.23 -2.90
CA LYS A 683 32.54 -10.42 -2.73
C LYS A 683 32.50 -11.32 -3.98
N TRP A 684 32.67 -10.74 -5.16
CA TRP A 684 32.20 -11.38 -6.40
C TRP A 684 33.28 -11.70 -7.43
N ALA A 685 34.45 -11.06 -7.42
CA ALA A 685 35.47 -11.23 -8.45
C ALA A 685 35.85 -12.70 -8.66
N GLU A 686 36.21 -13.41 -7.59
CA GLU A 686 36.54 -14.84 -7.62
C GLU A 686 35.34 -15.72 -8.03
N LYS A 687 34.15 -15.45 -7.47
CA LYS A 687 32.93 -16.25 -7.76
C LYS A 687 32.50 -16.13 -9.22
N LEU A 688 32.62 -14.92 -9.76
CA LEU A 688 32.20 -14.60 -11.11
C LEU A 688 33.32 -14.83 -12.13
N ASP A 689 34.55 -15.12 -11.73
CA ASP A 689 35.75 -15.11 -12.59
C ASP A 689 35.85 -13.80 -13.38
N TRP A 690 35.78 -12.67 -12.65
CA TRP A 690 35.72 -11.34 -13.23
C TRP A 690 36.59 -10.36 -12.44
N HIS A 691 37.86 -10.26 -12.84
CA HIS A 691 38.88 -9.43 -12.22
C HIS A 691 39.16 -8.21 -13.12
N ILE A 692 38.60 -7.04 -12.76
CA ILE A 692 38.80 -5.75 -13.46
C ILE A 692 39.77 -4.88 -12.67
#